data_AF-A0A9N8VBM5-F1
#
_entry.id   AF-A0A9N8VBM5-F1
#
_cell.length_a   1.000
_cell.length_b   1.000
_cell.length_c   1.000
_cell.angle_alpha   90.00
_cell.angle_beta   90.00
_cell.angle_gamma   90.00
#
_symmetry.space_group_name_H-M   'P 1'
#
loop_
_entity.id
_entity.type
_entity.pdbx_description
1 polymer ?
#
loop_
_entity_poly.entity_id
_entity_poly.type
_entity_poly.pdbx_seq_one_letter_code
_entity_poly.pdbx_strand_id
1 'polypeptide(L)'
;MSKVNNSLVDLVKDISLLLTYGYNYDVIVRCGRKPNEVADFKAHSAILGVRCPYFRTALSLNYATRWNGVMFVRKENIEPHIFRLLMKYFYTSIIDLDTLSLPELMKLLIACDELSLSSVVNRTQSHMIENHSKPLQQDPLNYLTKLNHCSRCSTLKTYLVDQFWRTPTSSFSSPYLNSLNKELIRELFQKQHEGLDEIEIWNRLLEWSVVQANSSLFDPSLLYSLPSGISSLYSLCYDPKNHKEFALNEFESWSEQDCELVKSHISEFINLIRWQEISLEAFNTHVSPYQKLIPASFYAELLTDYTASPDNKSQSQSIFNYHISQSSDYMIFPRNFPIRQYFDTALLSVSHFNTISAWIARKDSDYYNKKPLPYKFTLLYRASKDGFDPQVFHERCDNKGPTIMVSKLYLGGKLIGGYNPLDWKPQGQQMVEGRIGSEASKIETTATTSLSTNNTPKRYSWVTTNDSFLFSFQHLLPTTGIISRVVKSLSQKAVCYDPKSGPGFGAGLDIVVSNRYRTISTWGYSVYPEVQWFLSENHMELEDYEVFSVERDENVEICDEDEVEEREEKEEENDEKEEGEKDEEKDEEELKQERIDENCRKEGGESGKEKEKTKEEVISREDNVSRQHYEIESVYKRD
;
A
#
# COMPACT_ATOMS: atom_id res chain seq x y z
N MET A 1 45.61 14.89 14.69
CA MET A 1 44.91 13.64 14.30
C MET A 1 45.84 12.46 13.99
N SER A 2 47.10 12.63 13.56
CA SER A 2 47.99 11.50 13.24
C SER A 2 48.46 10.65 14.44
N LYS A 3 48.69 11.25 15.63
CA LYS A 3 49.13 10.52 16.83
C LYS A 3 48.06 9.59 17.44
N VAL A 4 46.78 9.94 17.32
CA VAL A 4 45.65 9.11 17.81
C VAL A 4 45.48 7.86 16.95
N ASN A 5 45.91 7.90 15.68
CA ASN A 5 45.74 6.79 14.75
C ASN A 5 46.68 5.62 15.08
N ASN A 6 47.93 5.89 15.48
CA ASN A 6 48.88 4.83 15.81
C ASN A 6 48.51 4.08 17.10
N SER A 7 48.04 4.80 18.14
CA SER A 7 47.63 4.15 19.40
C SER A 7 46.40 3.25 19.23
N LEU A 8 45.47 3.60 18.34
CA LEU A 8 44.32 2.75 18.03
C LEU A 8 44.72 1.52 17.22
N VAL A 9 45.64 1.68 16.27
CA VAL A 9 46.19 0.55 15.49
C VAL A 9 46.90 -0.44 16.41
N ASP A 10 47.72 0.03 17.35
CA ASP A 10 48.41 -0.86 18.29
C ASP A 10 47.44 -1.54 19.27
N LEU A 11 46.41 -0.84 19.76
CA LEU A 11 45.34 -1.46 20.55
C LEU A 11 44.61 -2.57 19.77
N VAL A 12 44.30 -2.34 18.49
CA VAL A 12 43.66 -3.37 17.65
C VAL A 12 44.59 -4.58 17.46
N LYS A 13 45.90 -4.37 17.29
CA LYS A 13 46.87 -5.48 17.23
C LYS A 13 46.87 -6.26 18.54
N ASP A 14 46.92 -5.59 19.68
CA ASP A 14 46.92 -6.23 21.00
C ASP A 14 45.64 -7.04 21.24
N ILE A 15 44.47 -6.49 20.89
CA ILE A 15 43.18 -7.22 20.95
C ILE A 15 43.20 -8.42 20.00
N SER A 16 43.79 -8.31 18.81
CA SER A 16 43.88 -9.43 17.86
C SER A 16 44.69 -10.62 18.40
N LEU A 17 45.62 -10.40 19.35
CA LEU A 17 46.36 -11.47 20.00
C LEU A 17 45.45 -12.38 20.83
N LEU A 18 44.32 -11.87 21.34
CA LEU A 18 43.31 -12.70 22.03
C LEU A 18 42.70 -13.74 21.08
N LEU A 19 42.49 -13.39 19.82
CA LEU A 19 42.01 -14.33 18.81
C LEU A 19 43.09 -15.38 18.46
N THR A 20 44.35 -14.96 18.39
CA THR A 20 45.49 -15.82 18.02
C THR A 20 45.82 -16.85 19.10
N TYR A 21 45.92 -16.40 20.37
CA TYR A 21 46.32 -17.27 21.47
C TYR A 21 45.14 -17.92 22.20
N GLY A 22 43.94 -17.34 22.11
CA GLY A 22 42.73 -17.87 22.74
C GLY A 22 42.76 -17.85 24.27
N TYR A 23 43.53 -16.95 24.89
CA TYR A 23 43.59 -16.82 26.35
C TYR A 23 42.25 -16.35 26.90
N ASN A 24 41.76 -16.99 27.97
CA ASN A 24 40.53 -16.61 28.67
C ASN A 24 39.25 -16.62 27.81
N TYR A 25 39.20 -17.46 26.77
CA TYR A 25 37.97 -17.67 26.02
C TYR A 25 36.87 -18.20 26.95
N ASP A 26 35.66 -17.67 26.78
CA ASP A 26 34.46 -18.04 27.53
C ASP A 26 33.30 -18.46 26.62
N VAL A 27 33.52 -18.47 25.30
CA VAL A 27 32.57 -18.91 24.28
C VAL A 27 33.23 -19.87 23.30
N ILE A 28 32.49 -20.90 22.90
CA ILE A 28 32.77 -21.74 21.74
C ILE A 28 31.62 -21.58 20.74
N VAL A 29 31.94 -21.16 19.52
CA VAL A 29 31.01 -21.14 18.39
C VAL A 29 31.33 -22.31 17.47
N ARG A 30 30.38 -23.21 17.27
CA ARG A 30 30.48 -24.33 16.34
C ARG A 30 29.84 -23.96 15.00
N CYS A 31 30.61 -24.01 13.93
CA CYS A 31 30.16 -23.69 12.57
C CYS A 31 30.21 -24.90 11.64
N GLY A 32 29.36 -24.90 10.63
CA GLY A 32 29.26 -25.96 9.62
C GLY A 32 28.27 -27.07 9.99
N ARG A 33 27.62 -27.64 8.96
CA ARG A 33 26.61 -28.70 9.10
C ARG A 33 27.15 -30.10 8.76
N LYS A 34 28.03 -30.22 7.76
CA LYS A 34 28.54 -31.51 7.33
C LYS A 34 29.61 -32.02 8.30
N PRO A 35 29.61 -33.29 8.71
CA PRO A 35 30.53 -33.82 9.73
C PRO A 35 32.02 -33.53 9.47
N ASN A 36 32.44 -33.50 8.21
CA ASN A 36 33.83 -33.24 7.80
C ASN A 36 34.14 -31.74 7.57
N GLU A 37 33.15 -30.87 7.75
CA GLU A 37 33.23 -29.41 7.52
C GLU A 37 32.76 -28.64 8.77
N VAL A 38 32.81 -29.26 9.95
CA VAL A 38 32.52 -28.61 11.24
C VAL A 38 33.80 -28.07 11.86
N ALA A 39 33.75 -26.86 12.44
CA ALA A 39 34.85 -26.34 13.25
C ALA A 39 34.35 -25.58 14.47
N ASP A 40 35.08 -25.73 15.58
CA ASP A 40 34.84 -25.01 16.83
C ASP A 40 35.79 -23.82 16.94
N PHE A 41 35.22 -22.64 17.21
CA PHE A 41 35.94 -21.37 17.34
C PHE A 41 35.85 -20.86 18.77
N LYS A 42 37.01 -20.77 19.43
CA LYS A 42 37.13 -20.16 20.76
C LYS A 42 37.07 -18.64 20.64
N ALA A 43 36.24 -18.00 21.48
CA ALA A 43 35.99 -16.57 21.42
C ALA A 43 35.68 -15.97 22.79
N HIS A 44 35.56 -14.64 22.82
CA HIS A 44 35.23 -13.86 24.01
C HIS A 44 33.83 -13.26 23.87
N SER A 45 32.95 -13.56 24.82
CA SER A 45 31.55 -13.10 24.82
C SER A 45 31.45 -11.57 24.81
N ALA A 46 32.31 -10.88 25.56
CA ALA A 46 32.36 -9.43 25.60
C ALA A 46 32.61 -8.82 24.22
N ILE A 47 33.54 -9.41 23.45
CA ILE A 47 33.87 -8.93 22.10
C ILE A 47 32.72 -9.26 21.14
N LEU A 48 32.28 -10.52 21.10
CA LEU A 48 31.21 -10.94 20.20
C LEU A 48 29.90 -10.18 20.46
N GLY A 49 29.51 -10.01 21.73
CA GLY A 49 28.28 -9.33 22.11
C GLY A 49 28.29 -7.83 21.83
N VAL A 50 29.44 -7.17 21.90
CA VAL A 50 29.55 -5.75 21.50
C VAL A 50 29.45 -5.61 19.98
N ARG A 51 30.12 -6.50 19.24
CA ARG A 51 30.37 -6.36 17.78
C ARG A 51 29.29 -6.99 16.89
N CYS A 52 28.50 -7.91 17.42
CA CYS A 52 27.51 -8.66 16.67
C CYS A 52 26.16 -8.68 17.41
N PRO A 53 25.09 -8.08 16.84
CA PRO A 53 23.78 -8.05 17.47
C PRO A 53 23.23 -9.44 17.78
N TYR A 54 23.43 -10.40 16.87
CA TYR A 54 23.03 -11.79 17.10
C TYR A 54 23.70 -12.36 18.35
N PHE A 55 25.02 -12.25 18.47
CA PHE A 55 25.75 -12.80 19.62
C PHE A 55 25.45 -12.05 20.91
N ARG A 56 25.13 -10.75 20.86
CA ARG A 56 24.67 -9.99 22.03
C ARG A 56 23.46 -10.66 22.68
N THR A 57 22.50 -11.05 21.86
CA THR A 57 21.28 -11.72 22.31
C THR A 57 21.57 -13.17 22.69
N ALA A 58 22.22 -13.92 21.80
CA ALA A 58 22.47 -15.36 21.97
C ALA A 58 23.37 -15.70 23.18
N LEU A 59 24.28 -14.79 23.56
CA LEU A 59 25.19 -14.96 24.70
C LEU A 59 24.71 -14.27 25.98
N SER A 60 23.54 -13.63 25.96
CA SER A 60 22.96 -13.05 27.16
C SER A 60 22.58 -14.13 28.17
N LEU A 61 22.54 -13.78 29.46
CA LEU A 61 22.32 -14.72 30.57
C LEU A 61 21.06 -15.57 30.40
N ASN A 62 20.03 -15.05 29.73
CA ASN A 62 18.74 -15.72 29.57
C ASN A 62 18.70 -16.74 28.43
N TYR A 63 19.65 -16.70 27.49
CA TYR A 63 19.63 -17.54 26.27
C TYR A 63 20.88 -18.42 26.09
N ALA A 64 21.97 -18.11 26.81
CA ALA A 64 23.23 -18.81 26.63
C ALA A 64 23.22 -20.24 27.19
N THR A 65 23.48 -21.24 26.35
CA THR A 65 23.77 -22.61 26.81
C THR A 65 25.19 -22.68 27.35
N ARG A 66 25.39 -23.24 28.56
CA ARG A 66 26.71 -23.33 29.20
C ARG A 66 27.12 -24.78 29.48
N TRP A 67 28.39 -25.10 29.21
CA TRP A 67 29.03 -26.38 29.51
C TRP A 67 30.34 -26.11 30.23
N ASN A 68 30.50 -26.61 31.46
CA ASN A 68 31.68 -26.37 32.30
C ASN A 68 32.09 -24.88 32.41
N GLY A 69 31.09 -23.99 32.50
CA GLY A 69 31.32 -22.54 32.59
C GLY A 69 31.55 -21.82 31.25
N VAL A 70 31.70 -22.55 30.14
CA VAL A 70 31.90 -21.99 28.80
C VAL A 70 30.57 -21.96 28.05
N MET A 71 30.26 -20.84 27.40
CA MET A 71 29.07 -20.69 26.57
C MET A 71 29.23 -21.38 25.22
N PHE A 72 28.17 -22.00 24.72
CA PHE A 72 28.21 -22.76 23.47
C PHE A 72 27.10 -22.32 22.51
N VAL A 73 27.47 -21.99 21.26
CA VAL A 73 26.54 -21.55 20.21
C VAL A 73 26.79 -22.34 18.93
N ARG A 74 25.72 -22.76 18.24
CA ARG A 74 25.78 -23.45 16.95
C ARG A 74 25.36 -22.54 15.79
N LYS A 75 26.12 -22.61 14.70
CA LYS A 75 25.92 -21.88 13.45
C LYS A 75 26.17 -22.78 12.25
N GLU A 76 25.26 -23.74 12.07
CA GLU A 76 25.39 -24.81 11.06
C GLU A 76 25.36 -24.28 9.62
N ASN A 77 24.67 -23.17 9.38
CA ASN A 77 24.52 -22.54 8.08
C ASN A 77 25.73 -21.68 7.66
N ILE A 78 26.70 -21.47 8.55
CA ILE A 78 27.90 -20.68 8.26
C ILE A 78 29.08 -21.63 8.09
N GLU A 79 29.73 -21.59 6.93
CA GLU A 79 30.93 -22.39 6.68
C GLU A 79 32.11 -21.93 7.57
N PRO A 80 32.93 -22.85 8.10
CA PRO A 80 34.06 -22.49 8.96
C PRO A 80 35.03 -21.46 8.38
N HIS A 81 35.32 -21.53 7.08
CA HIS A 81 36.22 -20.58 6.46
C HIS A 81 35.65 -19.15 6.49
N ILE A 82 34.36 -18.99 6.17
CA ILE A 82 33.66 -17.70 6.23
C ILE A 82 33.59 -17.18 7.66
N PHE A 83 33.27 -18.06 8.62
CA PHE A 83 33.25 -17.66 10.02
C PHE A 83 34.65 -17.24 10.52
N ARG A 84 35.73 -17.83 10.02
CA ARG A 84 37.10 -17.41 10.33
C ARG A 84 37.39 -15.97 9.87
N LEU A 85 36.86 -15.55 8.71
CA LEU A 85 36.95 -14.17 8.25
C LEU A 85 36.17 -13.23 9.19
N LEU A 86 34.95 -13.62 9.57
CA LEU A 86 34.12 -12.85 10.51
C LEU A 86 34.74 -12.76 11.91
N MET A 87 35.41 -13.82 12.37
CA MET A 87 36.17 -13.80 13.62
C MET A 87 37.29 -12.76 13.57
N LYS A 88 38.06 -12.69 12.48
CA LYS A 88 39.05 -11.61 12.32
C LYS A 88 38.36 -10.25 12.38
N TYR A 89 37.28 -10.07 11.63
CA TYR A 89 36.51 -8.83 11.61
C TYR A 89 35.98 -8.40 12.99
N PHE A 90 35.53 -9.33 13.83
CA PHE A 90 35.04 -8.98 15.16
C PHE A 90 36.14 -8.37 16.04
N TYR A 91 37.37 -8.83 15.91
CA TYR A 91 38.50 -8.37 16.72
C TYR A 91 39.21 -7.17 16.11
N THR A 92 39.22 -7.03 14.78
CA THR A 92 40.01 -6.00 14.10
C THR A 92 39.20 -4.94 13.38
N SER A 93 37.90 -5.17 13.18
CA SER A 93 37.02 -4.37 12.28
C SER A 93 37.44 -4.39 10.80
N ILE A 94 38.42 -5.21 10.43
CA ILE A 94 38.96 -5.29 9.07
C ILE A 94 38.44 -6.57 8.41
N ILE A 95 37.95 -6.42 7.19
CA ILE A 95 37.65 -7.51 6.27
C ILE A 95 38.15 -7.10 4.90
N ASP A 96 39.01 -7.94 4.32
CA ASP A 96 39.62 -7.69 3.02
C ASP A 96 38.77 -8.40 1.96
N LEU A 97 37.94 -7.63 1.25
CA LEU A 97 36.99 -8.17 0.27
C LEU A 97 37.67 -8.50 -1.05
N ASP A 98 38.77 -7.83 -1.40
CA ASP A 98 39.51 -8.02 -2.66
C ASP A 98 40.13 -9.43 -2.75
N THR A 99 40.38 -10.06 -1.60
CA THR A 99 40.93 -11.42 -1.51
C THR A 99 39.89 -12.52 -1.73
N LEU A 100 38.60 -12.19 -1.74
CA LEU A 100 37.52 -13.16 -1.76
C LEU A 100 36.99 -13.37 -3.18
N SER A 101 36.74 -14.63 -3.54
CA SER A 101 36.04 -14.96 -4.78
C SER A 101 34.55 -14.61 -4.70
N LEU A 102 33.89 -14.43 -5.85
CA LEU A 102 32.46 -14.13 -5.89
C LEU A 102 31.58 -15.15 -5.12
N PRO A 103 31.83 -16.48 -5.20
CA PRO A 103 31.13 -17.44 -4.34
C PRO A 103 31.35 -17.23 -2.84
N GLU A 104 32.56 -16.82 -2.42
CA GLU A 104 32.87 -16.52 -1.02
C GLU A 104 32.18 -15.24 -0.56
N LEU A 105 32.13 -14.21 -1.41
CA LEU A 105 31.38 -12.98 -1.14
C LEU A 105 29.88 -13.26 -0.93
N MET A 106 29.28 -14.14 -1.75
CA MET A 106 27.89 -14.57 -1.57
C MET A 106 27.67 -15.29 -0.23
N LYS A 107 28.56 -16.21 0.13
CA LYS A 107 28.49 -16.91 1.44
C LYS A 107 28.67 -15.95 2.61
N LEU A 108 29.57 -14.96 2.45
CA LEU A 108 29.79 -13.91 3.43
C LEU A 108 28.54 -13.05 3.63
N LEU A 109 27.83 -12.67 2.56
CA LEU A 109 26.56 -11.94 2.65
C LEU A 109 25.51 -12.71 3.45
N ILE A 110 25.30 -13.98 3.12
CA ILE A 110 24.32 -14.84 3.81
C ILE A 110 24.68 -14.98 5.29
N ALA A 111 25.96 -15.21 5.61
CA ALA A 111 26.41 -15.30 7.00
C ALA A 111 26.24 -13.96 7.76
N CYS A 112 26.47 -12.82 7.09
CA CYS A 112 26.30 -11.50 7.70
C CYS A 112 24.83 -11.13 7.91
N ASP A 113 23.93 -11.57 7.01
CA ASP A 113 22.48 -11.44 7.19
C ASP A 113 22.03 -12.21 8.45
N GLU A 114 22.43 -13.48 8.56
CA GLU A 114 22.11 -14.34 9.71
C GLU A 114 22.65 -13.79 11.06
N LEU A 115 23.82 -13.15 11.02
CA LEU A 115 24.45 -12.54 12.20
C LEU A 115 24.04 -11.08 12.41
N SER A 116 23.17 -10.53 11.56
CA SER A 116 22.66 -9.15 11.62
C SER A 116 23.76 -8.07 11.52
N LEU A 117 24.74 -8.24 10.62
CA LEU A 117 25.90 -7.33 10.45
C LEU A 117 25.71 -6.33 9.28
N SER A 118 24.87 -5.29 9.45
CA SER A 118 24.44 -4.40 8.32
C SER A 118 25.62 -3.74 7.61
N SER A 119 26.58 -3.23 8.38
CA SER A 119 27.73 -2.51 7.84
C SER A 119 28.61 -3.38 6.94
N VAL A 120 28.71 -4.68 7.24
CA VAL A 120 29.48 -5.61 6.39
C VAL A 120 28.65 -5.96 5.16
N VAL A 121 27.35 -6.24 5.32
CA VAL A 121 26.42 -6.49 4.20
C VAL A 121 26.47 -5.37 3.17
N ASN A 122 26.36 -4.11 3.59
CA ASN A 122 26.37 -2.97 2.66
C ASN A 122 27.69 -2.85 1.92
N ARG A 123 28.84 -2.94 2.63
CA ARG A 123 30.17 -2.89 2.01
C ARG A 123 30.39 -4.03 1.01
N THR A 124 29.98 -5.24 1.36
CA THR A 124 30.12 -6.42 0.49
C THR A 124 29.25 -6.27 -0.76
N GLN A 125 28.01 -5.77 -0.64
CA GLN A 125 27.15 -5.52 -1.80
C GLN A 125 27.75 -4.51 -2.77
N SER A 126 28.20 -3.34 -2.28
CA SER A 126 28.85 -2.31 -3.10
C SER A 126 30.09 -2.87 -3.81
N HIS A 127 30.95 -3.57 -3.06
CA HIS A 127 32.16 -4.17 -3.62
C HIS A 127 31.85 -5.19 -4.72
N MET A 128 30.84 -6.04 -4.54
CA MET A 128 30.40 -7.01 -5.55
C MET A 128 29.88 -6.33 -6.83
N ILE A 129 29.09 -5.26 -6.69
CA ILE A 129 28.55 -4.51 -7.84
C ILE A 129 29.69 -3.81 -8.61
N GLU A 130 30.63 -3.20 -7.89
CA GLU A 130 31.75 -2.47 -8.49
C GLU A 130 32.76 -3.39 -9.18
N ASN A 131 33.16 -4.48 -8.52
CA ASN A 131 34.29 -5.31 -8.95
C ASN A 131 33.89 -6.61 -9.67
N HIS A 132 32.65 -7.08 -9.49
CA HIS A 132 32.14 -8.32 -10.07
C HIS A 132 30.88 -8.12 -10.93
N SER A 133 30.69 -6.93 -11.51
CA SER A 133 29.52 -6.62 -12.36
C SER A 133 29.30 -7.59 -13.51
N LYS A 134 30.37 -8.00 -14.23
CA LYS A 134 30.26 -8.87 -15.42
C LYS A 134 29.66 -10.25 -15.11
N PRO A 135 30.17 -11.05 -14.16
CA PRO A 135 29.53 -12.32 -13.79
C PRO A 135 28.09 -12.15 -13.28
N LEU A 136 27.80 -11.08 -12.55
CA LEU A 136 26.45 -10.80 -12.04
C LEU A 136 25.46 -10.50 -13.17
N GLN A 137 25.92 -9.83 -14.23
CA GLN A 137 25.14 -9.54 -15.44
C GLN A 137 24.84 -10.77 -16.28
N GLN A 138 25.76 -11.74 -16.32
CA GLN A 138 25.61 -12.93 -17.16
C GLN A 138 24.51 -13.88 -16.68
N ASP A 139 24.27 -13.96 -15.37
CA ASP A 139 23.31 -14.90 -14.79
C ASP A 139 22.63 -14.32 -13.52
N PRO A 140 21.84 -13.24 -13.66
CA PRO A 140 21.28 -12.54 -12.50
C PRO A 140 20.32 -13.41 -11.69
N LEU A 141 19.55 -14.28 -12.34
CA LEU A 141 18.57 -15.15 -11.67
C LEU A 141 19.23 -16.17 -10.73
N ASN A 142 20.36 -16.75 -11.10
CA ASN A 142 21.10 -17.66 -10.23
C ASN A 142 21.61 -16.97 -8.96
N TYR A 143 21.99 -15.70 -9.04
CA TYR A 143 22.35 -14.94 -7.83
C TYR A 143 21.12 -14.54 -7.02
N LEU A 144 20.01 -14.15 -7.67
CA LEU A 144 18.75 -13.85 -6.99
C LEU A 144 18.20 -15.04 -6.21
N THR A 145 18.20 -16.24 -6.80
CA THR A 145 17.75 -17.48 -6.13
C THR A 145 18.60 -17.78 -4.88
N LYS A 146 19.93 -17.61 -4.94
CA LYS A 146 20.80 -17.74 -3.76
C LYS A 146 20.49 -16.73 -2.67
N LEU A 147 19.89 -15.59 -3.01
CA LEU A 147 19.52 -14.51 -2.09
C LEU A 147 18.05 -14.58 -1.64
N ASN A 148 17.30 -15.63 -1.97
CA ASN A 148 15.90 -15.82 -1.56
C ASN A 148 15.70 -15.47 -0.08
N HIS A 149 16.51 -16.06 0.80
CA HIS A 149 16.40 -15.87 2.25
C HIS A 149 17.25 -14.72 2.81
N CYS A 150 18.04 -14.00 1.99
CA CYS A 150 18.79 -12.84 2.47
C CYS A 150 17.90 -11.59 2.49
N SER A 151 17.41 -11.21 3.67
CA SER A 151 16.52 -10.05 3.81
C SER A 151 17.24 -8.71 3.63
N ARG A 152 18.53 -8.62 3.99
CA ARG A 152 19.28 -7.35 4.06
C ARG A 152 20.09 -7.05 2.81
N CYS A 153 19.97 -7.88 1.78
CA CYS A 153 20.67 -7.76 0.50
C CYS A 153 19.89 -6.93 -0.55
N SER A 154 19.17 -5.87 -0.14
CA SER A 154 18.27 -5.13 -1.05
C SER A 154 19.02 -4.47 -2.21
N THR A 155 20.13 -3.79 -1.96
CA THR A 155 20.92 -3.11 -2.99
C THR A 155 21.38 -4.05 -4.10
N LEU A 156 21.88 -5.24 -3.73
CA LEU A 156 22.30 -6.24 -4.71
C LEU A 156 21.10 -6.88 -5.42
N LYS A 157 20.00 -7.16 -4.71
CA LYS A 157 18.77 -7.67 -5.32
C LYS A 157 18.23 -6.73 -6.39
N THR A 158 18.10 -5.44 -6.07
CA THR A 158 17.67 -4.42 -7.02
C THR A 158 18.62 -4.34 -8.21
N TYR A 159 19.93 -4.30 -7.99
CA TYR A 159 20.91 -4.33 -9.09
C TYR A 159 20.75 -5.56 -9.99
N LEU A 160 20.52 -6.74 -9.43
CA LEU A 160 20.33 -7.98 -10.19
C LEU A 160 19.02 -7.99 -10.96
N VAL A 161 17.93 -7.49 -10.38
CA VAL A 161 16.65 -7.27 -11.08
C VAL A 161 16.87 -6.30 -12.24
N ASP A 162 17.65 -5.24 -12.06
CA ASP A 162 18.01 -4.32 -13.14
C ASP A 162 18.77 -5.03 -14.26
N GLN A 163 19.71 -5.92 -13.93
CA GLN A 163 20.46 -6.66 -14.94
C GLN A 163 19.58 -7.67 -15.67
N PHE A 164 18.65 -8.32 -14.98
CA PHE A 164 17.71 -9.26 -15.57
C PHE A 164 16.88 -8.60 -16.69
N TRP A 165 16.37 -7.39 -16.45
CA TRP A 165 15.56 -6.65 -17.43
C TRP A 165 16.35 -6.05 -18.59
N ARG A 166 17.69 -6.05 -18.56
CA ARG A 166 18.52 -5.65 -19.71
C ARG A 166 18.60 -6.70 -20.81
N THR A 167 18.38 -7.98 -20.46
CA THR A 167 18.36 -9.10 -21.43
C THR A 167 17.24 -10.08 -21.05
N PRO A 168 15.97 -9.68 -21.17
CA PRO A 168 14.87 -10.41 -20.58
C PRO A 168 14.54 -11.72 -21.31
N THR A 169 14.52 -11.74 -22.64
CA THR A 169 14.10 -12.92 -23.44
C THR A 169 14.93 -14.18 -23.18
N SER A 170 16.25 -14.05 -23.02
CA SER A 170 17.11 -15.17 -22.63
C SER A 170 16.94 -15.57 -21.16
N SER A 171 16.69 -14.60 -20.29
CA SER A 171 16.61 -14.80 -18.85
C SER A 171 15.28 -15.43 -18.43
N PHE A 172 14.17 -15.07 -19.09
CA PHE A 172 12.84 -15.63 -18.84
C PHE A 172 12.76 -17.12 -19.16
N SER A 173 13.60 -17.65 -20.05
CA SER A 173 13.68 -19.09 -20.36
C SER A 173 14.44 -19.90 -19.30
N SER A 174 14.93 -19.26 -18.24
CA SER A 174 15.73 -19.90 -17.21
C SER A 174 14.86 -20.64 -16.18
N PRO A 175 15.20 -21.90 -15.82
CA PRO A 175 14.48 -22.63 -14.78
C PRO A 175 14.63 -22.01 -13.38
N TYR A 176 15.61 -21.11 -13.18
CA TYR A 176 15.84 -20.45 -11.90
C TYR A 176 14.71 -19.49 -11.50
N LEU A 177 13.92 -18.97 -12.45
CA LEU A 177 12.79 -18.10 -12.15
C LEU A 177 11.76 -18.82 -11.25
N ASN A 178 11.53 -20.11 -11.51
CA ASN A 178 10.61 -20.94 -10.72
C ASN A 178 11.09 -21.21 -9.29
N SER A 179 12.37 -20.95 -9.00
CA SER A 179 12.97 -21.11 -7.67
C SER A 179 12.96 -19.83 -6.85
N LEU A 180 12.54 -18.69 -7.42
CA LEU A 180 12.45 -17.43 -6.68
C LEU A 180 11.30 -17.46 -5.67
N ASN A 181 11.50 -16.83 -4.52
CA ASN A 181 10.43 -16.62 -3.56
C ASN A 181 9.46 -15.53 -4.03
N LYS A 182 8.28 -15.47 -3.39
CA LYS A 182 7.23 -14.49 -3.72
C LYS A 182 7.69 -13.02 -3.68
N GLU A 183 8.59 -12.68 -2.75
CA GLU A 183 9.07 -11.30 -2.59
C GLU A 183 9.93 -10.86 -3.79
N LEU A 184 10.79 -11.75 -4.28
CA LEU A 184 11.60 -11.49 -5.47
C LEU A 184 10.77 -11.52 -6.75
N ILE A 185 9.77 -12.40 -6.88
CA ILE A 185 8.82 -12.36 -8.00
C ILE A 185 8.08 -11.02 -8.01
N ARG A 186 7.66 -10.53 -6.84
CA ARG A 186 7.03 -9.21 -6.71
C ARG A 186 7.96 -8.10 -7.19
N GLU A 187 9.20 -8.07 -6.70
CA GLU A 187 10.20 -7.07 -7.12
C GLU A 187 10.47 -7.13 -8.63
N LEU A 188 10.57 -8.36 -9.18
CA LEU A 188 10.79 -8.60 -10.60
C LEU A 188 9.62 -8.04 -11.44
N PHE A 189 8.38 -8.37 -11.06
CA PHE A 189 7.17 -8.04 -11.81
C PHE A 189 6.61 -6.65 -11.51
N GLN A 190 7.08 -5.94 -10.48
CA GLN A 190 6.73 -4.53 -10.26
C GLN A 190 7.55 -3.56 -11.12
N LYS A 191 8.76 -3.92 -11.50
CA LYS A 191 9.68 -2.97 -12.15
C LYS A 191 9.30 -2.69 -13.60
N GLN A 192 9.10 -1.45 -14.02
CA GLN A 192 8.89 -1.15 -15.45
C GLN A 192 9.99 -1.78 -16.35
N HIS A 193 9.56 -2.35 -17.47
CA HIS A 193 10.44 -2.96 -18.46
C HIS A 193 10.06 -2.50 -19.86
N GLU A 194 11.02 -2.59 -20.77
CA GLU A 194 10.82 -2.39 -22.20
C GLU A 194 11.15 -3.70 -22.92
N GLY A 195 10.31 -4.11 -23.88
CA GLY A 195 10.65 -5.18 -24.83
C GLY A 195 10.30 -6.62 -24.45
N LEU A 196 9.39 -6.85 -23.50
CA LEU A 196 8.74 -8.14 -23.31
C LEU A 196 7.23 -8.00 -23.49
N ASP A 197 6.63 -8.96 -24.19
CA ASP A 197 5.18 -9.02 -24.31
C ASP A 197 4.58 -9.43 -22.97
N GLU A 198 3.54 -8.72 -22.54
CA GLU A 198 2.90 -8.92 -21.24
C GLU A 198 2.36 -10.35 -21.08
N ILE A 199 2.03 -11.02 -22.19
CA ILE A 199 1.62 -12.42 -22.18
C ILE A 199 2.71 -13.35 -21.64
N GLU A 200 3.98 -13.04 -21.82
CA GLU A 200 5.07 -13.89 -21.33
C GLU A 200 5.29 -13.74 -19.83
N ILE A 201 4.89 -12.59 -19.27
CA ILE A 201 4.85 -12.40 -17.82
C ILE A 201 3.73 -13.25 -17.22
N TRP A 202 2.54 -13.25 -17.85
CA TRP A 202 1.45 -14.15 -17.45
C TRP A 202 1.86 -15.62 -17.50
N ASN A 203 2.44 -16.07 -18.62
CA ASN A 203 2.87 -17.46 -18.79
C ASN A 203 3.90 -17.87 -17.72
N ARG A 204 4.87 -17.00 -17.40
CA ARG A 204 5.84 -17.29 -16.33
C ARG A 204 5.27 -17.23 -14.93
N LEU A 205 4.35 -16.31 -14.65
CA LEU A 205 3.67 -16.27 -13.37
C LEU A 205 2.88 -17.57 -13.15
N LEU A 206 2.20 -18.05 -14.18
CA LEU A 206 1.46 -19.31 -14.16
C LEU A 206 2.40 -20.49 -13.90
N GLU A 207 3.50 -20.62 -14.66
CA GLU A 207 4.51 -21.66 -14.42
C GLU A 207 5.07 -21.64 -12.99
N TRP A 208 5.48 -20.45 -12.51
CA TRP A 208 5.99 -20.28 -11.15
C TRP A 208 4.96 -20.72 -10.11
N SER A 209 3.70 -20.29 -10.25
CA SER A 209 2.63 -20.58 -9.29
C SER A 209 2.33 -22.07 -9.17
N VAL A 210 2.42 -22.81 -10.28
CA VAL A 210 2.27 -24.27 -10.27
C VAL A 210 3.42 -24.94 -9.53
N VAL A 211 4.66 -24.48 -9.74
CA VAL A 211 5.84 -25.00 -9.04
C VAL A 211 5.73 -24.73 -7.52
N GLN A 212 5.23 -23.55 -7.12
CA GLN A 212 5.01 -23.23 -5.70
C GLN A 212 3.89 -24.06 -5.07
N ALA A 213 2.76 -24.22 -5.78
CA ALA A 213 1.65 -25.05 -5.32
C ALA A 213 2.13 -26.49 -5.10
N ASN A 214 2.93 -27.03 -6.02
CA ASN A 214 3.48 -28.37 -5.90
C ASN A 214 4.47 -28.48 -4.73
N SER A 215 5.38 -27.52 -4.57
CA SER A 215 6.34 -27.50 -3.45
C SER A 215 5.64 -27.49 -2.08
N SER A 216 4.49 -26.84 -1.98
CA SER A 216 3.66 -26.80 -0.78
C SER A 216 3.04 -28.16 -0.42
N LEU A 217 2.87 -29.06 -1.40
CA LEU A 217 2.38 -30.43 -1.18
C LEU A 217 3.42 -31.37 -0.55
N PHE A 218 4.71 -31.00 -0.60
CA PHE A 218 5.81 -31.79 -0.04
C PHE A 218 6.17 -31.45 1.41
N ASP A 219 5.38 -30.61 2.10
CA ASP A 219 5.54 -30.40 3.55
C ASP A 219 5.20 -31.72 4.31
N PRO A 220 6.17 -32.34 5.00
CA PRO A 220 5.95 -33.57 5.76
C PRO A 220 4.85 -33.47 6.84
N SER A 221 4.51 -32.24 7.27
CA SER A 221 3.46 -32.00 8.26
C SER A 221 2.03 -32.05 7.69
N LEU A 222 1.86 -31.86 6.38
CA LEU A 222 0.57 -31.93 5.68
C LEU A 222 0.28 -33.32 5.08
N LEU A 223 1.30 -34.19 5.04
CA LEU A 223 1.24 -35.52 4.44
C LEU A 223 0.26 -36.50 5.11
N TYR A 224 -0.14 -36.25 6.37
CA TYR A 224 -1.08 -37.12 7.09
C TYR A 224 -2.56 -36.76 6.89
N SER A 225 -2.89 -35.64 6.23
CA SER A 225 -4.27 -35.23 5.97
C SER A 225 -4.70 -35.31 4.51
N LEU A 226 -3.85 -35.83 3.61
CA LEU A 226 -4.13 -35.79 2.18
C LEU A 226 -4.92 -37.02 1.70
N PRO A 227 -6.13 -36.85 1.10
CA PRO A 227 -6.88 -37.95 0.49
C PRO A 227 -6.19 -38.44 -0.79
N SER A 228 -6.44 -39.71 -1.14
CA SER A 228 -5.96 -40.34 -2.38
C SER A 228 -6.51 -39.61 -3.62
N GLY A 229 -5.69 -38.74 -4.22
CA GLY A 229 -6.06 -38.00 -5.44
C GLY A 229 -5.02 -37.03 -6.04
N ILE A 230 -3.83 -36.86 -5.45
CA ILE A 230 -2.84 -35.83 -5.85
C ILE A 230 -1.98 -36.28 -7.05
N SER A 231 -2.63 -36.79 -8.11
CA SER A 231 -1.92 -37.45 -9.21
C SER A 231 -1.56 -36.51 -10.39
N SER A 232 -2.27 -35.40 -10.59
CA SER A 232 -2.18 -34.62 -11.83
C SER A 232 -1.00 -33.64 -11.85
N LEU A 233 -0.81 -32.82 -10.80
CA LEU A 233 0.33 -31.88 -10.71
C LEU A 233 1.69 -32.58 -10.62
N TYR A 234 1.73 -33.80 -10.08
CA TYR A 234 2.93 -34.63 -9.97
C TYR A 234 3.47 -35.09 -11.34
N SER A 235 2.58 -35.36 -12.30
CA SER A 235 2.92 -35.79 -13.67
C SER A 235 3.62 -34.69 -14.48
N LEU A 236 3.25 -33.43 -14.27
CA LEU A 236 3.73 -32.28 -15.05
C LEU A 236 5.20 -31.91 -14.79
N CYS A 237 5.81 -32.39 -13.70
CA CYS A 237 7.10 -31.88 -13.22
C CYS A 237 8.28 -32.86 -13.32
N TYR A 238 8.09 -34.11 -13.77
CA TYR A 238 9.17 -35.12 -13.76
C TYR A 238 9.33 -35.89 -15.08
N ASP A 239 10.06 -35.31 -16.03
CA ASP A 239 10.84 -36.07 -17.04
C ASP A 239 12.34 -35.77 -16.83
N PRO A 240 13.12 -36.70 -16.25
CA PRO A 240 14.53 -36.49 -15.98
C PRO A 240 15.42 -36.45 -17.25
N LYS A 241 14.85 -36.51 -18.47
CA LYS A 241 15.61 -36.56 -19.73
C LYS A 241 15.21 -35.57 -20.82
N ASN A 242 14.11 -34.82 -20.71
CA ASN A 242 13.75 -33.83 -21.73
C ASN A 242 13.30 -32.50 -21.12
N HIS A 243 13.93 -31.42 -21.56
CA HIS A 243 13.39 -30.06 -21.52
C HIS A 243 12.18 -29.95 -22.48
N LYS A 244 11.09 -30.67 -22.20
CA LYS A 244 9.82 -30.40 -22.89
C LYS A 244 9.18 -29.19 -22.23
N GLU A 245 8.78 -28.23 -23.06
CA GLU A 245 7.91 -27.11 -22.68
C GLU A 245 6.81 -27.61 -21.76
N PHE A 246 6.54 -26.82 -20.73
CA PHE A 246 5.44 -27.00 -19.80
C PHE A 246 4.14 -27.06 -20.62
N ALA A 247 3.67 -28.28 -20.92
CA ALA A 247 2.46 -28.49 -21.71
C ALA A 247 1.25 -28.27 -20.80
N LEU A 248 0.94 -26.99 -20.66
CA LEU A 248 -0.25 -26.38 -20.06
C LEU A 248 -1.60 -27.01 -20.53
N ASN A 249 -1.56 -27.85 -21.57
CA ASN A 249 -2.67 -28.56 -22.19
C ASN A 249 -3.44 -29.56 -21.29
N GLU A 250 -3.03 -29.77 -20.03
CA GLU A 250 -3.68 -30.69 -19.09
C GLU A 250 -4.60 -29.98 -18.06
N PHE A 251 -4.83 -28.67 -18.17
CA PHE A 251 -5.64 -27.91 -17.22
C PHE A 251 -7.05 -28.49 -17.00
N GLU A 252 -7.65 -29.10 -18.02
CA GLU A 252 -8.96 -29.77 -17.91
C GLU A 252 -8.98 -30.93 -16.90
N SER A 253 -7.81 -31.47 -16.54
CA SER A 253 -7.65 -32.60 -15.61
C SER A 253 -7.36 -32.20 -14.16
N TRP A 254 -7.28 -30.90 -13.86
CA TRP A 254 -6.97 -30.41 -12.51
C TRP A 254 -8.16 -30.54 -11.57
N SER A 255 -7.90 -30.93 -10.32
CA SER A 255 -8.92 -30.94 -9.28
C SER A 255 -9.26 -29.51 -8.82
N GLU A 256 -10.38 -29.35 -8.11
CA GLU A 256 -10.77 -28.07 -7.51
C GLU A 256 -9.73 -27.59 -6.48
N GLN A 257 -9.15 -28.51 -5.71
CA GLN A 257 -8.09 -28.22 -4.76
C GLN A 257 -6.80 -27.74 -5.45
N ASP A 258 -6.42 -28.36 -6.57
CA ASP A 258 -5.25 -27.92 -7.36
C ASP A 258 -5.45 -26.49 -7.87
N CYS A 259 -6.67 -26.19 -8.36
CA CYS A 259 -7.02 -24.85 -8.83
C CYS A 259 -6.92 -23.81 -7.71
N GLU A 260 -7.45 -24.11 -6.52
CA GLU A 260 -7.41 -23.17 -5.38
C GLU A 260 -6.00 -22.93 -4.86
N LEU A 261 -5.13 -23.95 -4.83
CA LEU A 261 -3.72 -23.77 -4.45
C LEU A 261 -2.98 -22.84 -5.42
N VAL A 262 -3.08 -23.10 -6.73
CA VAL A 262 -2.43 -22.27 -7.75
C VAL A 262 -2.99 -20.85 -7.74
N LYS A 263 -4.32 -20.71 -7.65
CA LYS A 263 -5.01 -19.42 -7.53
C LYS A 263 -4.54 -18.62 -6.30
N SER A 264 -4.29 -19.27 -5.17
CA SER A 264 -3.76 -18.59 -3.97
C SER A 264 -2.41 -17.93 -4.23
N HIS A 265 -1.56 -18.53 -5.07
CA HIS A 265 -0.26 -17.97 -5.46
C HIS A 265 -0.37 -16.90 -6.55
N ILE A 266 -1.27 -17.05 -7.52
CA ILE A 266 -1.44 -16.08 -8.62
C ILE A 266 -2.13 -14.80 -8.14
N SER A 267 -3.10 -14.91 -7.24
CA SER A 267 -4.00 -13.82 -6.84
C SER A 267 -3.30 -12.51 -6.45
N GLU A 268 -2.15 -12.58 -5.77
CA GLU A 268 -1.40 -11.39 -5.36
C GLU A 268 -0.67 -10.68 -6.51
N PHE A 269 -0.47 -11.35 -7.64
CA PHE A 269 0.28 -10.85 -8.80
C PHE A 269 -0.61 -10.50 -10.00
N ILE A 270 -1.90 -10.87 -10.00
CA ILE A 270 -2.85 -10.58 -11.10
C ILE A 270 -2.86 -9.10 -11.46
N ASN A 271 -2.73 -8.22 -10.46
CA ASN A 271 -2.78 -6.77 -10.66
C ASN A 271 -1.47 -6.18 -11.18
N LEU A 272 -0.39 -6.96 -11.19
CA LEU A 272 0.89 -6.55 -11.80
C LEU A 272 0.90 -6.78 -13.31
N ILE A 273 -0.11 -7.50 -13.84
CA ILE A 273 -0.23 -7.80 -15.25
C ILE A 273 -1.00 -6.69 -15.96
N ARG A 274 -0.43 -6.15 -17.02
CA ARG A 274 -1.07 -5.15 -17.89
C ARG A 274 -1.97 -5.81 -18.93
N TRP A 275 -3.12 -6.29 -18.49
CA TRP A 275 -4.04 -7.04 -19.34
C TRP A 275 -4.37 -6.33 -20.67
N GLN A 276 -4.44 -5.00 -20.74
CA GLN A 276 -4.71 -4.31 -22.02
C GLN A 276 -3.59 -4.45 -23.08
N GLU A 277 -2.36 -4.76 -22.66
CA GLU A 277 -1.23 -5.01 -23.57
C GLU A 277 -1.24 -6.44 -24.13
N ILE A 278 -2.07 -7.34 -23.59
CA ILE A 278 -2.25 -8.70 -24.11
C ILE A 278 -3.24 -8.65 -25.28
N SER A 279 -2.81 -9.15 -26.45
CA SER A 279 -3.67 -9.21 -27.65
C SER A 279 -4.88 -10.12 -27.44
N LEU A 280 -5.98 -9.89 -28.18
CA LEU A 280 -7.16 -10.75 -28.11
C LEU A 280 -6.84 -12.21 -28.46
N GLU A 281 -5.96 -12.43 -29.42
CA GLU A 281 -5.48 -13.77 -29.79
C GLU A 281 -4.77 -14.44 -28.61
N ALA A 282 -3.78 -13.75 -28.03
CA ALA A 282 -3.03 -14.24 -26.89
C ALA A 282 -3.91 -14.46 -25.65
N PHE A 283 -4.86 -13.56 -25.39
CA PHE A 283 -5.84 -13.73 -24.33
C PHE A 283 -6.64 -15.02 -24.51
N ASN A 284 -7.18 -15.25 -25.72
CA ASN A 284 -7.97 -16.44 -26.00
C ASN A 284 -7.18 -17.74 -25.93
N THR A 285 -5.90 -17.74 -26.31
CA THR A 285 -5.08 -18.95 -26.34
C THR A 285 -4.34 -19.23 -25.02
N HIS A 286 -3.93 -18.20 -24.29
CA HIS A 286 -3.06 -18.35 -23.11
C HIS A 286 -3.71 -17.92 -21.79
N VAL A 287 -4.78 -17.11 -21.80
CA VAL A 287 -5.45 -16.64 -20.56
C VAL A 287 -6.77 -17.37 -20.34
N SER A 288 -7.66 -17.35 -21.34
CA SER A 288 -9.01 -17.92 -21.28
C SER A 288 -9.07 -19.39 -20.82
N PRO A 289 -8.13 -20.28 -21.22
CA PRO A 289 -8.13 -21.66 -20.73
C PRO A 289 -8.01 -21.76 -19.20
N TYR A 290 -7.34 -20.79 -18.56
CA TYR A 290 -7.07 -20.76 -17.12
C TYR A 290 -8.04 -19.89 -16.32
N GLN A 291 -9.19 -19.54 -16.90
CA GLN A 291 -10.16 -18.64 -16.27
C GLN A 291 -10.55 -19.01 -14.83
N LYS A 292 -10.52 -20.30 -14.44
CA LYS A 292 -10.83 -20.75 -13.07
C LYS A 292 -9.79 -20.30 -12.03
N LEU A 293 -8.56 -20.03 -12.47
CA LEU A 293 -7.48 -19.52 -11.62
C LEU A 293 -7.59 -18.01 -11.38
N ILE A 294 -8.39 -17.33 -12.20
CA ILE A 294 -8.63 -15.89 -12.13
C ILE A 294 -9.94 -15.66 -11.35
N PRO A 295 -10.02 -14.66 -10.44
CA PRO A 295 -11.26 -14.33 -9.77
C PRO A 295 -12.39 -14.07 -10.76
N ALA A 296 -13.56 -14.70 -10.56
CA ALA A 296 -14.64 -14.70 -11.53
C ALA A 296 -15.16 -13.29 -11.89
N SER A 297 -15.28 -12.41 -10.89
CA SER A 297 -15.70 -11.02 -11.10
C SER A 297 -14.71 -10.24 -11.97
N PHE A 298 -13.41 -10.43 -11.72
CA PHE A 298 -12.33 -9.81 -12.48
C PHE A 298 -12.25 -10.36 -13.91
N TYR A 299 -12.35 -11.68 -14.07
CA TYR A 299 -12.34 -12.32 -15.39
C TYR A 299 -13.52 -11.90 -16.26
N ALA A 300 -14.73 -11.75 -15.68
CA ALA A 300 -15.89 -11.25 -16.41
C ALA A 300 -15.68 -9.82 -16.95
N GLU A 301 -14.97 -8.97 -16.21
CA GLU A 301 -14.60 -7.62 -16.65
C GLU A 301 -13.58 -7.67 -17.79
N LEU A 302 -12.52 -8.48 -17.65
CA LEU A 302 -11.57 -8.72 -18.74
C LEU A 302 -12.29 -9.19 -20.00
N LEU A 303 -13.16 -10.20 -19.88
CA LEU A 303 -13.92 -10.71 -21.00
C LEU A 303 -14.78 -9.62 -21.66
N THR A 304 -15.39 -8.73 -20.87
CA THR A 304 -16.14 -7.58 -21.39
C THR A 304 -15.23 -6.65 -22.20
N ASP A 305 -14.05 -6.32 -21.67
CA ASP A 305 -13.06 -5.48 -22.36
C ASP A 305 -12.65 -6.10 -23.71
N TYR A 306 -12.46 -7.42 -23.76
CA TYR A 306 -12.08 -8.14 -24.98
C TYR A 306 -13.25 -8.35 -25.96
N THR A 307 -14.47 -8.53 -25.49
CA THR A 307 -15.67 -8.85 -26.30
C THR A 307 -16.49 -7.65 -26.76
N ALA A 308 -16.24 -6.45 -26.22
CA ALA A 308 -16.85 -5.22 -26.73
C ALA A 308 -16.53 -5.04 -28.24
N SER A 309 -17.61 -4.86 -29.04
CA SER A 309 -17.73 -5.04 -30.51
C SER A 309 -16.61 -4.46 -31.40
N PRO A 310 -16.30 -5.08 -32.58
CA PRO A 310 -15.25 -4.66 -33.52
C PRO A 310 -15.44 -3.28 -34.17
N ASP A 311 -16.68 -2.77 -34.21
CA ASP A 311 -17.00 -1.52 -34.91
C ASP A 311 -16.35 -0.28 -34.27
N ASN A 312 -15.96 -0.35 -32.99
CA ASN A 312 -15.20 0.71 -32.30
C ASN A 312 -13.71 0.36 -32.08
N LYS A 313 -13.28 -0.87 -32.34
CA LYS A 313 -11.88 -1.32 -32.13
C LYS A 313 -11.03 -1.30 -33.39
N SER A 314 -11.62 -1.32 -34.58
CA SER A 314 -10.85 -1.11 -35.83
C SER A 314 -10.18 0.27 -35.88
N GLN A 315 -10.75 1.25 -35.17
CA GLN A 315 -10.11 2.53 -34.91
C GLN A 315 -9.36 2.55 -33.59
N SER A 316 -9.84 1.95 -32.48
CA SER A 316 -9.11 2.05 -31.20
C SER A 316 -7.83 1.19 -31.11
N GLN A 317 -7.80 -0.04 -31.63
CA GLN A 317 -6.56 -0.83 -31.70
C GLN A 317 -5.58 -0.28 -32.75
N SER A 318 -6.11 0.30 -33.84
CA SER A 318 -5.31 0.95 -34.88
C SER A 318 -4.77 2.30 -34.40
N ILE A 319 -5.56 3.15 -33.74
CA ILE A 319 -5.17 4.47 -33.22
C ILE A 319 -4.24 4.31 -32.00
N PHE A 320 -4.49 3.33 -31.12
CA PHE A 320 -3.59 3.04 -29.99
C PHE A 320 -2.24 2.50 -30.49
N ASN A 321 -2.21 1.58 -31.46
CA ASN A 321 -0.95 1.11 -32.07
C ASN A 321 -0.30 2.14 -33.03
N TYR A 322 -1.08 3.02 -33.67
CA TYR A 322 -0.58 4.02 -34.61
C TYR A 322 -0.02 5.26 -33.89
N HIS A 323 -0.60 5.71 -32.78
CA HIS A 323 -0.01 6.77 -31.94
C HIS A 323 1.21 6.29 -31.14
N ILE A 324 1.28 5.00 -30.78
CA ILE A 324 2.47 4.36 -30.18
C ILE A 324 3.65 4.31 -31.18
N SER A 325 3.39 4.35 -32.49
CA SER A 325 4.45 4.28 -33.51
C SER A 325 5.07 5.63 -33.91
N GLN A 326 4.49 6.77 -33.50
CA GLN A 326 4.90 8.10 -34.00
C GLN A 326 5.18 9.18 -32.95
N SER A 327 4.99 8.90 -31.65
CA SER A 327 5.40 9.83 -30.58
C SER A 327 6.70 9.35 -29.94
N SER A 328 7.72 10.22 -29.91
CA SER A 328 9.03 9.93 -29.29
C SER A 328 9.01 9.94 -27.76
N ASP A 329 7.84 10.13 -27.15
CA ASP A 329 7.63 10.14 -25.70
C ASP A 329 6.64 9.03 -25.32
N TYR A 330 7.20 7.86 -25.01
CA TYR A 330 6.46 6.68 -24.53
C TYR A 330 5.87 6.95 -23.15
N MET A 331 4.56 7.20 -23.04
CA MET A 331 3.87 7.09 -21.75
C MET A 331 3.62 5.60 -21.45
N ILE A 332 4.65 4.91 -20.94
CA ILE A 332 4.50 3.58 -20.37
C ILE A 332 3.62 3.74 -19.13
N PHE A 333 2.41 3.16 -19.11
CA PHE A 333 1.60 3.13 -17.90
C PHE A 333 2.45 2.54 -16.75
N PRO A 334 2.61 3.23 -15.61
CA PRO A 334 3.28 2.67 -14.44
C PRO A 334 2.77 1.25 -14.16
N ARG A 335 3.63 0.28 -13.82
CA ARG A 335 3.11 -1.02 -13.33
C ARG A 335 2.32 -0.89 -12.03
N ASN A 336 2.53 0.23 -11.32
CA ASN A 336 1.73 0.70 -10.19
C ASN A 336 0.55 1.59 -10.61
N PHE A 337 0.27 1.74 -11.90
CA PHE A 337 -1.02 2.28 -12.31
C PHE A 337 -2.04 1.25 -11.80
N PRO A 338 -2.97 1.63 -10.91
CA PRO A 338 -3.83 0.67 -10.26
C PRO A 338 -4.89 0.29 -11.29
N ILE A 339 -4.52 -0.53 -12.27
CA ILE A 339 -5.40 -0.76 -13.39
C ILE A 339 -6.58 -1.58 -12.90
N ARG A 340 -6.40 -2.49 -11.93
CA ARG A 340 -7.51 -3.10 -11.18
C ARG A 340 -7.02 -3.58 -9.82
N GLN A 341 -7.54 -3.01 -8.74
CA GLN A 341 -7.26 -3.50 -7.39
C GLN A 341 -8.06 -4.79 -7.17
N TYR A 342 -7.39 -5.88 -6.77
CA TYR A 342 -8.09 -7.10 -6.35
C TYR A 342 -8.75 -6.85 -5.00
N PHE A 343 -10.07 -6.97 -4.95
CA PHE A 343 -10.85 -6.88 -3.74
C PHE A 343 -11.26 -8.28 -3.30
N ASP A 344 -11.08 -8.60 -2.01
CA ASP A 344 -11.62 -9.83 -1.41
C ASP A 344 -13.14 -9.69 -1.29
N THR A 345 -13.85 -9.92 -2.38
CA THR A 345 -15.31 -9.82 -2.47
C THR A 345 -15.88 -10.99 -3.28
N ALA A 346 -17.03 -11.49 -2.84
CA ALA A 346 -17.85 -12.41 -3.61
C ALA A 346 -19.00 -11.69 -4.35
N LEU A 347 -19.33 -10.46 -3.95
CA LEU A 347 -20.52 -9.74 -4.41
C LEU A 347 -20.22 -8.61 -5.40
N LEU A 348 -19.09 -7.94 -5.25
CA LEU A 348 -18.73 -6.76 -6.02
C LEU A 348 -17.67 -7.07 -7.10
N SER A 349 -17.56 -6.17 -8.07
CA SER A 349 -16.48 -6.13 -9.06
C SER A 349 -15.70 -4.82 -8.89
N VAL A 350 -14.55 -4.72 -9.54
CA VAL A 350 -13.72 -3.49 -9.50
C VAL A 350 -14.53 -2.29 -9.97
N SER A 351 -15.31 -2.46 -11.04
CA SER A 351 -16.15 -1.39 -11.58
C SER A 351 -17.19 -0.89 -10.56
N HIS A 352 -17.70 -1.75 -9.67
CA HIS A 352 -18.55 -1.30 -8.55
C HIS A 352 -17.77 -0.45 -7.54
N PHE A 353 -16.53 -0.84 -7.19
CA PHE A 353 -15.68 -0.04 -6.31
C PHE A 353 -15.30 1.30 -6.93
N ASN A 354 -15.10 1.37 -8.24
CA ASN A 354 -14.89 2.62 -8.96
C ASN A 354 -16.08 3.56 -8.81
N THR A 355 -17.29 3.04 -9.07
CA THR A 355 -18.52 3.82 -8.93
C THR A 355 -18.79 4.24 -7.48
N ILE A 356 -18.60 3.34 -6.51
CA ILE A 356 -18.72 3.68 -5.08
C ILE A 356 -17.71 4.76 -4.69
N SER A 357 -16.47 4.66 -5.16
CA SER A 357 -15.42 5.67 -4.91
C SER A 357 -15.80 7.03 -5.50
N ALA A 358 -16.33 7.05 -6.72
CA ALA A 358 -16.84 8.26 -7.34
C ALA A 358 -17.97 8.88 -6.50
N TRP A 359 -18.90 8.06 -6.01
CA TRP A 359 -19.99 8.52 -5.16
C TRP A 359 -19.54 9.07 -3.81
N ILE A 360 -18.51 8.48 -3.19
CA ILE A 360 -17.87 9.02 -1.97
C ILE A 360 -17.22 10.37 -2.27
N ALA A 361 -16.49 10.46 -3.38
CA ALA A 361 -15.82 11.69 -3.83
C ALA A 361 -16.77 12.74 -4.44
N ARG A 362 -18.07 12.44 -4.58
CA ARG A 362 -19.07 13.27 -5.26
C ARG A 362 -18.73 13.60 -6.73
N LYS A 363 -18.08 12.66 -7.42
CA LYS A 363 -17.79 12.71 -8.86
C LYS A 363 -18.77 11.80 -9.63
N ASP A 364 -18.73 11.89 -10.96
CA ASP A 364 -19.52 11.03 -11.85
C ASP A 364 -19.16 9.55 -11.73
N SER A 365 -20.14 8.66 -11.90
CA SER A 365 -20.02 7.22 -11.61
C SER A 365 -18.89 6.49 -12.35
N ASP A 366 -18.41 7.04 -13.46
CA ASP A 366 -17.33 6.52 -14.29
C ASP A 366 -15.99 7.24 -14.10
N TYR A 367 -15.92 8.25 -13.22
CA TYR A 367 -14.73 9.08 -13.00
C TYR A 367 -13.46 8.25 -12.68
N TYR A 368 -13.59 7.19 -11.87
CA TYR A 368 -12.46 6.31 -11.53
C TYR A 368 -12.28 5.11 -12.46
N ASN A 369 -12.99 5.01 -13.58
CA ASN A 369 -12.81 3.88 -14.51
C ASN A 369 -11.44 3.88 -15.20
N LYS A 370 -10.77 5.03 -15.28
CA LYS A 370 -9.44 5.20 -15.88
C LYS A 370 -8.47 5.96 -14.97
N LYS A 371 -8.85 6.19 -13.72
CA LYS A 371 -8.06 6.94 -12.72
C LYS A 371 -7.74 6.04 -11.53
N PRO A 372 -6.63 6.27 -10.81
CA PRO A 372 -6.32 5.53 -9.60
C PRO A 372 -7.43 5.72 -8.55
N LEU A 373 -7.80 4.64 -7.85
CA LEU A 373 -8.77 4.72 -6.76
C LEU A 373 -8.13 5.40 -5.55
N PRO A 374 -8.75 6.46 -5.00
CA PRO A 374 -8.22 7.16 -3.83
C PRO A 374 -8.63 6.48 -2.52
N TYR A 375 -9.33 5.34 -2.59
CA TYR A 375 -9.81 4.60 -1.43
C TYR A 375 -9.35 3.14 -1.49
N LYS A 376 -8.87 2.65 -0.36
CA LYS A 376 -8.58 1.24 -0.12
C LYS A 376 -9.77 0.60 0.59
N PHE A 377 -10.29 -0.47 0.01
CA PHE A 377 -11.39 -1.25 0.58
C PHE A 377 -10.86 -2.54 1.18
N THR A 378 -11.07 -2.76 2.48
CA THR A 378 -10.67 -4.00 3.17
C THR A 378 -11.89 -4.73 3.70
N LEU A 379 -12.09 -6.00 3.30
CA LEU A 379 -13.21 -6.80 3.78
C LEU A 379 -13.09 -7.02 5.30
N LEU A 380 -14.12 -6.59 6.05
CA LEU A 380 -14.23 -6.81 7.49
C LEU A 380 -15.08 -8.04 7.80
N TYR A 381 -16.18 -8.21 7.08
CA TYR A 381 -17.21 -9.20 7.39
C TYR A 381 -17.89 -9.68 6.11
N ARG A 382 -18.13 -11.00 6.01
CA ARG A 382 -18.94 -11.64 4.95
C ARG A 382 -19.86 -12.67 5.59
N ALA A 383 -21.17 -12.54 5.42
CA ALA A 383 -22.14 -13.38 6.13
C ALA A 383 -22.05 -14.87 5.77
N SER A 384 -21.75 -15.21 4.52
CA SER A 384 -21.51 -16.61 4.10
C SER A 384 -20.27 -17.24 4.73
N LYS A 385 -19.27 -16.44 5.13
CA LYS A 385 -18.04 -16.89 5.79
C LYS A 385 -18.15 -16.87 7.32
N ASP A 386 -18.78 -15.83 7.85
CA ASP A 386 -18.72 -15.48 9.27
C ASP A 386 -20.04 -15.76 10.01
N GLY A 387 -21.10 -16.13 9.27
CA GLY A 387 -22.45 -16.38 9.78
C GLY A 387 -23.25 -15.08 9.97
N PHE A 388 -24.57 -15.15 9.81
CA PHE A 388 -25.50 -14.03 9.96
C PHE A 388 -25.80 -13.70 11.44
N ASP A 389 -24.79 -13.56 12.30
CA ASP A 389 -24.98 -13.16 13.70
C ASP A 389 -24.67 -11.66 13.87
N PRO A 390 -25.60 -10.83 14.39
CA PRO A 390 -25.31 -9.43 14.71
C PRO A 390 -24.09 -9.24 15.61
N GLN A 391 -23.85 -10.17 16.53
CA GLN A 391 -22.73 -10.07 17.45
C GLN A 391 -21.39 -10.14 16.71
N VAL A 392 -21.28 -11.05 15.72
CA VAL A 392 -20.07 -11.19 14.89
C VAL A 392 -19.87 -9.96 14.01
N PHE A 393 -20.94 -9.35 13.50
CA PHE A 393 -20.85 -8.06 12.81
C PHE A 393 -20.24 -6.99 13.72
N HIS A 394 -20.76 -6.80 14.94
CA HIS A 394 -20.23 -5.80 15.86
C HIS A 394 -18.79 -6.06 16.28
N GLU A 395 -18.43 -7.32 16.55
CA GLU A 395 -17.06 -7.72 16.87
C GLU A 395 -16.06 -7.34 15.77
N ARG A 396 -16.49 -7.32 14.50
CA ARG A 396 -15.63 -7.04 13.34
C ARG A 396 -15.70 -5.61 12.83
N CYS A 397 -16.85 -4.96 12.93
CA CYS A 397 -17.13 -3.69 12.25
C CYS A 397 -17.22 -2.48 13.19
N ASP A 398 -17.43 -2.67 14.50
CA ASP A 398 -17.46 -1.55 15.44
C ASP A 398 -16.08 -0.88 15.54
N ASN A 399 -16.08 0.46 15.59
CA ASN A 399 -14.87 1.30 15.66
C ASN A 399 -13.85 1.10 14.52
N LYS A 400 -14.32 0.74 13.31
CA LYS A 400 -13.47 0.59 12.11
C LYS A 400 -13.47 1.81 11.19
N GLY A 401 -14.02 2.94 11.62
CA GLY A 401 -14.14 4.13 10.78
C GLY A 401 -15.16 3.95 9.65
N PRO A 402 -14.97 4.65 8.52
CA PRO A 402 -15.86 4.57 7.37
C PRO A 402 -16.03 3.14 6.83
N THR A 403 -17.26 2.76 6.51
CA THR A 403 -17.57 1.43 5.99
C THR A 403 -18.58 1.46 4.85
N ILE A 404 -18.44 0.51 3.92
CA ILE A 404 -19.44 0.20 2.88
C ILE A 404 -20.04 -1.15 3.20
N MET A 405 -21.36 -1.23 3.28
CA MET A 405 -22.11 -2.49 3.32
C MET A 405 -22.73 -2.77 1.95
N VAL A 406 -22.67 -4.03 1.50
CA VAL A 406 -23.37 -4.52 0.30
C VAL A 406 -24.05 -5.84 0.59
N SER A 407 -25.33 -5.94 0.28
CA SER A 407 -26.17 -7.13 0.40
C SER A 407 -26.65 -7.60 -0.97
N LYS A 408 -26.67 -8.91 -1.19
CA LYS A 408 -27.27 -9.53 -2.37
C LYS A 408 -28.62 -10.12 -2.00
N LEU A 409 -29.67 -9.68 -2.70
CA LEU A 409 -31.03 -10.21 -2.50
C LEU A 409 -31.17 -11.60 -3.14
N TYR A 410 -31.84 -12.52 -2.44
CA TYR A 410 -32.08 -13.87 -2.91
C TYR A 410 -32.91 -13.90 -4.20
N LEU A 411 -33.96 -13.06 -4.26
CA LEU A 411 -34.79 -12.91 -5.46
C LEU A 411 -34.20 -11.83 -6.38
N GLY A 412 -33.85 -12.23 -7.61
CA GLY A 412 -33.39 -11.34 -8.67
C GLY A 412 -31.91 -10.95 -8.63
N GLY A 413 -31.16 -11.36 -7.60
CA GLY A 413 -29.70 -11.14 -7.52
C GLY A 413 -29.27 -9.68 -7.44
N LYS A 414 -30.22 -8.77 -7.15
CA LYS A 414 -29.99 -7.34 -7.04
C LYS A 414 -29.06 -7.05 -5.85
N LEU A 415 -28.09 -6.15 -6.06
CA LEU A 415 -27.18 -5.72 -5.00
C LEU A 415 -27.69 -4.40 -4.43
N ILE A 416 -27.73 -4.29 -3.12
CA ILE A 416 -28.10 -3.04 -2.41
C ILE A 416 -27.10 -2.79 -1.29
N GLY A 417 -26.87 -1.53 -0.95
CA GLY A 417 -25.83 -1.21 0.02
C GLY A 417 -25.96 0.17 0.62
N GLY A 418 -25.04 0.46 1.53
CA GLY A 418 -24.98 1.75 2.22
C GLY A 418 -23.57 2.11 2.64
N TYR A 419 -23.23 3.39 2.48
CA TYR A 419 -22.00 3.98 2.98
C TYR A 419 -22.24 4.65 4.32
N ASN A 420 -21.49 4.23 5.34
CA ASN A 420 -21.41 4.92 6.62
C ASN A 420 -20.03 5.61 6.73
N PRO A 421 -19.93 6.95 6.71
CA PRO A 421 -18.67 7.67 6.85
C PRO A 421 -18.11 7.70 8.28
N LEU A 422 -18.77 7.07 9.26
CA LEU A 422 -18.47 7.15 10.69
C LEU A 422 -18.31 5.77 11.32
N ASP A 423 -17.87 5.72 12.58
CA ASP A 423 -17.83 4.48 13.37
C ASP A 423 -19.24 3.93 13.67
N TRP A 424 -19.36 2.60 13.69
CA TRP A 424 -20.46 1.91 14.39
C TRP A 424 -20.17 1.89 15.90
N LYS A 425 -20.85 2.75 16.67
CA LYS A 425 -20.79 2.77 18.15
C LYS A 425 -22.00 3.48 18.76
N PRO A 426 -22.35 3.20 20.03
CA PRO A 426 -23.44 3.91 20.70
C PRO A 426 -23.05 5.38 20.98
N GLN A 427 -23.96 6.32 20.72
CA GLN A 427 -23.79 7.70 21.19
C GLN A 427 -24.10 7.78 22.70
N GLY A 428 -23.13 8.19 23.52
CA GLY A 428 -23.41 8.54 24.93
C GLY A 428 -22.40 8.16 26.02
N GLN A 429 -21.11 7.96 25.74
CA GLN A 429 -20.06 8.06 26.77
C GLN A 429 -18.86 8.83 26.21
N GLN A 430 -18.79 10.13 26.51
CA GLN A 430 -17.51 10.82 26.52
C GLN A 430 -16.67 10.19 27.64
N MET A 431 -15.76 9.30 27.31
CA MET A 431 -14.59 9.07 28.15
C MET A 431 -13.70 10.29 27.94
N VAL A 432 -13.70 11.22 28.90
CA VAL A 432 -12.67 12.24 28.98
C VAL A 432 -11.34 11.48 29.14
N GLU A 433 -10.45 11.57 28.14
CA GLU A 433 -9.06 11.13 28.29
C GLU A 433 -8.38 12.04 29.32
N GLY A 434 -8.55 11.70 30.60
CA GLY A 434 -7.74 12.22 31.68
C GLY A 434 -6.36 11.59 31.60
N ARG A 435 -5.37 12.38 31.18
CA ARG A 435 -3.95 12.08 31.42
C ARG A 435 -3.79 11.66 32.88
N ILE A 436 -3.31 10.43 33.09
CA ILE A 436 -2.90 9.95 34.41
C ILE A 436 -1.64 10.74 34.81
N GLY A 437 -1.86 11.81 35.55
CA GLY A 437 -0.89 12.46 36.41
C GLY A 437 -1.26 12.17 37.86
N SER A 438 -0.26 11.74 38.60
CA SER A 438 -0.27 11.31 40.00
C SER A 438 -1.07 12.15 41.01
N GLU A 439 -1.51 11.43 42.05
CA GLU A 439 -1.83 11.86 43.42
C GLU A 439 -3.28 12.18 43.81
N ALA A 440 -3.58 11.71 45.02
CA ALA A 440 -4.87 11.56 45.65
C ALA A 440 -5.61 12.89 45.90
N SER A 441 -6.94 12.88 45.80
CA SER A 441 -7.81 13.20 46.95
C SER A 441 -9.29 12.97 46.62
N LYS A 442 -10.03 12.53 47.64
CA LYS A 442 -11.49 12.53 47.70
C LYS A 442 -12.02 13.95 47.57
N ILE A 443 -12.88 14.24 46.61
CA ILE A 443 -13.91 15.28 46.76
C ILE A 443 -15.18 14.82 46.03
N GLU A 444 -16.25 14.62 46.81
CA GLU A 444 -17.63 14.68 46.32
C GLU A 444 -17.95 16.13 45.94
N THR A 445 -18.52 16.37 44.76
CA THR A 445 -19.30 17.60 44.55
C THR A 445 -20.46 17.32 43.61
N THR A 446 -21.66 17.42 44.19
CA THR A 446 -22.94 17.51 43.53
C THR A 446 -23.07 18.82 42.75
N ALA A 447 -23.53 18.77 41.51
CA ALA A 447 -24.28 19.87 40.90
C ALA A 447 -25.28 19.33 39.88
N THR A 448 -26.53 19.70 40.12
CA THR A 448 -27.77 19.20 39.54
C THR A 448 -28.29 20.19 38.51
N THR A 449 -28.59 19.76 37.28
CA THR A 449 -29.55 20.38 36.32
C THR A 449 -29.54 19.50 35.06
N SER A 450 -30.61 18.89 34.55
CA SER A 450 -32.04 18.87 34.86
C SER A 450 -32.55 17.52 34.35
N LEU A 451 -33.10 16.67 35.23
CA LEU A 451 -33.72 15.42 34.81
C LEU A 451 -35.02 15.72 34.05
N SER A 452 -35.06 15.43 32.75
CA SER A 452 -36.30 15.01 32.11
C SER A 452 -36.45 13.51 32.36
N THR A 453 -37.58 13.16 32.99
CA THR A 453 -37.93 11.81 33.40
C THR A 453 -38.35 11.00 32.18
N ASN A 454 -37.49 10.05 31.77
CA ASN A 454 -37.80 8.74 31.15
C ASN A 454 -36.58 8.22 30.36
N ASN A 455 -35.50 7.82 31.04
CA ASN A 455 -34.35 7.17 30.40
C ASN A 455 -34.25 5.71 30.82
N THR A 456 -35.12 4.87 30.25
CA THR A 456 -34.61 3.54 29.84
C THR A 456 -33.52 3.80 28.80
N PRO A 457 -32.32 3.20 28.91
CA PRO A 457 -31.30 3.34 27.87
C PRO A 457 -31.95 3.02 26.52
N LYS A 458 -31.96 3.98 25.58
CA LYS A 458 -32.47 3.71 24.24
C LYS A 458 -31.67 2.54 23.68
N ARG A 459 -32.38 1.48 23.26
CA ARG A 459 -31.79 0.24 22.76
C ARG A 459 -30.88 0.48 21.53
N TYR A 460 -31.15 1.53 20.77
CA TYR A 460 -30.44 1.92 19.55
C TYR A 460 -30.20 3.44 19.54
N SER A 461 -29.19 3.89 18.81
CA SER A 461 -28.81 5.31 18.68
C SER A 461 -28.65 5.73 17.23
N TRP A 462 -29.07 6.95 16.92
CA TRP A 462 -28.89 7.55 15.60
C TRP A 462 -27.61 8.37 15.55
N VAL A 463 -26.96 8.40 14.40
CA VAL A 463 -25.73 9.16 14.15
C VAL A 463 -25.97 10.15 13.01
N THR A 464 -25.45 11.35 13.20
CA THR A 464 -25.61 12.48 12.28
C THR A 464 -24.55 12.45 11.18
N THR A 465 -24.96 12.48 9.92
CA THR A 465 -24.04 12.74 8.80
C THR A 465 -24.81 13.18 7.55
N ASN A 466 -24.18 13.97 6.69
CA ASN A 466 -24.68 14.34 5.36
C ASN A 466 -24.02 13.55 4.23
N ASP A 467 -22.98 12.77 4.53
CA ASP A 467 -22.14 12.10 3.52
C ASP A 467 -22.48 10.62 3.35
N SER A 468 -23.35 10.09 4.21
CA SER A 468 -23.91 8.77 4.01
C SER A 468 -24.82 8.73 2.78
N PHE A 469 -24.86 7.58 2.12
CA PHE A 469 -25.74 7.30 1.00
C PHE A 469 -26.11 5.82 0.97
N LEU A 470 -27.28 5.51 0.42
CA LEU A 470 -27.70 4.16 0.07
C LEU A 470 -27.61 3.98 -1.44
N PHE A 471 -27.45 2.75 -1.91
CA PHE A 471 -27.35 2.48 -3.33
C PHE A 471 -27.90 1.11 -3.72
N SER A 472 -28.10 0.93 -5.01
CA SER A 472 -28.54 -0.32 -5.63
C SER A 472 -27.84 -0.52 -6.97
N PHE A 473 -27.43 -1.75 -7.30
CA PHE A 473 -27.01 -2.17 -8.63
C PHE A 473 -27.97 -3.24 -9.18
N GLN A 474 -28.40 -3.07 -10.43
CA GLN A 474 -29.38 -3.95 -11.06
C GLN A 474 -28.79 -5.33 -11.40
N HIS A 475 -27.49 -5.39 -11.77
CA HIS A 475 -26.73 -6.58 -12.18
C HIS A 475 -25.22 -6.39 -11.89
N LEU A 476 -24.36 -7.34 -12.30
CA LEU A 476 -22.89 -7.27 -12.18
C LEU A 476 -22.23 -6.08 -12.94
N LEU A 477 -23.00 -5.27 -13.68
CA LEU A 477 -22.51 -4.10 -14.42
C LEU A 477 -22.96 -2.80 -13.72
N PRO A 478 -22.02 -1.93 -13.31
CA PRO A 478 -22.32 -0.76 -12.45
C PRO A 478 -23.00 0.42 -13.15
N THR A 479 -23.05 0.44 -14.49
CA THR A 479 -23.62 1.57 -15.28
C THR A 479 -25.13 1.79 -15.08
N THR A 480 -25.78 0.97 -14.26
CA THR A 480 -27.20 1.07 -13.90
C THR A 480 -27.42 1.30 -12.40
N GLY A 481 -26.37 1.69 -11.67
CA GLY A 481 -26.44 1.95 -10.24
C GLY A 481 -27.30 3.16 -9.90
N ILE A 482 -28.17 3.04 -8.89
CA ILE A 482 -28.94 4.18 -8.35
C ILE A 482 -28.38 4.51 -6.96
N ILE A 483 -28.19 5.79 -6.69
CA ILE A 483 -27.74 6.32 -5.40
C ILE A 483 -28.85 7.15 -4.75
N SER A 484 -29.00 7.01 -3.44
CA SER A 484 -29.88 7.82 -2.59
C SER A 484 -29.04 8.51 -1.52
N ARG A 485 -29.08 9.84 -1.46
CA ARG A 485 -28.33 10.61 -0.47
C ARG A 485 -29.23 11.08 0.67
N VAL A 486 -28.62 11.31 1.83
CA VAL A 486 -29.31 11.86 3.00
C VAL A 486 -29.99 13.19 2.66
N VAL A 487 -31.27 13.30 3.00
CA VAL A 487 -31.97 14.60 3.04
C VAL A 487 -31.36 15.44 4.16
N LYS A 488 -30.74 16.58 3.83
CA LYS A 488 -29.99 17.43 4.78
C LYS A 488 -30.73 17.75 6.07
N SER A 489 -32.04 18.02 6.01
CA SER A 489 -32.90 18.33 7.17
C SER A 489 -33.13 17.14 8.10
N LEU A 490 -32.85 15.92 7.65
CA LEU A 490 -33.03 14.66 8.38
C LEU A 490 -31.71 13.95 8.71
N SER A 491 -30.57 14.60 8.45
CA SER A 491 -29.22 14.06 8.63
C SER A 491 -28.90 13.52 10.02
N GLN A 492 -29.60 14.02 11.05
CA GLN A 492 -29.50 13.56 12.43
C GLN A 492 -29.87 12.08 12.63
N LYS A 493 -30.50 11.46 11.63
CA LYS A 493 -30.98 10.07 11.65
C LYS A 493 -30.46 9.24 10.47
N ALA A 494 -29.31 9.62 9.91
CA ALA A 494 -28.72 8.96 8.74
C ALA A 494 -28.29 7.52 9.03
N VAL A 495 -27.56 7.28 10.13
CA VAL A 495 -27.04 5.94 10.48
C VAL A 495 -27.61 5.47 11.82
N CYS A 496 -27.96 4.20 11.93
CA CYS A 496 -28.50 3.58 13.13
C CYS A 496 -27.53 2.56 13.71
N TYR A 497 -27.16 2.72 14.98
CA TYR A 497 -26.47 1.70 15.75
C TYR A 497 -27.47 0.97 16.65
N ASP A 498 -27.62 -0.35 16.49
CA ASP A 498 -28.35 -1.24 17.40
C ASP A 498 -27.49 -2.46 17.71
N PRO A 499 -27.08 -2.69 18.98
CA PRO A 499 -26.21 -3.80 19.38
C PRO A 499 -26.81 -5.21 19.13
N LYS A 500 -28.06 -5.29 18.65
CA LYS A 500 -28.76 -6.55 18.35
C LYS A 500 -29.10 -6.72 16.88
N SER A 501 -28.66 -5.81 16.02
CA SER A 501 -28.96 -5.82 14.59
C SER A 501 -27.68 -5.60 13.79
N GLY A 502 -27.70 -5.94 12.51
CA GLY A 502 -26.61 -5.59 11.61
C GLY A 502 -26.60 -4.09 11.27
N PRO A 503 -25.91 -3.69 10.19
CA PRO A 503 -25.85 -2.30 9.77
C PRO A 503 -27.25 -1.73 9.47
N GLY A 504 -27.50 -0.50 9.93
CA GLY A 504 -28.77 0.19 9.80
C GLY A 504 -28.64 1.64 9.35
N PHE A 505 -29.56 2.10 8.51
CA PHE A 505 -29.60 3.42 7.91
C PHE A 505 -31.02 4.01 7.93
N GLY A 506 -31.11 5.32 8.16
CA GLY A 506 -32.33 6.13 8.00
C GLY A 506 -33.38 5.99 9.11
N ALA A 507 -34.06 7.08 9.43
CA ALA A 507 -35.13 7.14 10.42
C ALA A 507 -36.33 6.26 10.02
N GLY A 508 -36.61 5.23 10.82
CA GLY A 508 -37.57 4.19 10.42
C GLY A 508 -36.89 2.97 9.80
N LEU A 509 -35.57 2.87 9.88
CA LEU A 509 -34.77 1.79 9.30
C LEU A 509 -35.06 1.71 7.80
N ASP A 510 -34.69 2.76 7.07
CA ASP A 510 -34.81 2.80 5.60
C ASP A 510 -34.14 1.56 4.99
N ILE A 511 -33.00 1.14 5.56
CA ILE A 511 -32.42 -0.19 5.41
C ILE A 511 -31.91 -0.68 6.78
N VAL A 512 -32.26 -1.91 7.18
CA VAL A 512 -31.58 -2.62 8.27
C VAL A 512 -31.36 -4.08 7.93
N VAL A 513 -30.18 -4.60 8.21
CA VAL A 513 -29.92 -6.03 8.09
C VAL A 513 -30.31 -6.73 9.40
N SER A 514 -31.42 -7.47 9.35
CA SER A 514 -31.87 -8.34 10.42
C SER A 514 -31.26 -9.74 10.26
N ASN A 515 -30.08 -9.86 10.82
CA ASN A 515 -29.24 -11.06 10.80
C ASN A 515 -29.93 -12.31 11.38
N ARG A 516 -30.78 -12.18 12.41
CA ARG A 516 -31.54 -13.31 13.00
C ARG A 516 -32.48 -14.02 12.02
N TYR A 517 -32.91 -13.34 10.95
CA TYR A 517 -33.84 -13.87 9.95
C TYR A 517 -33.26 -13.88 8.53
N ARG A 518 -31.97 -13.56 8.34
CA ARG A 518 -31.36 -13.35 7.02
C ARG A 518 -32.18 -12.42 6.12
N THR A 519 -32.74 -11.36 6.71
CA THR A 519 -33.56 -10.41 5.97
C THR A 519 -32.97 -9.03 6.01
N ILE A 520 -33.15 -8.29 4.92
CA ILE A 520 -33.08 -6.84 4.91
C ILE A 520 -34.49 -6.29 5.05
N SER A 521 -34.66 -5.35 5.97
CA SER A 521 -35.98 -4.78 6.27
C SER A 521 -35.99 -3.28 6.03
N THR A 522 -37.15 -2.78 5.62
CA THR A 522 -37.44 -1.35 5.50
C THR A 522 -38.79 -1.04 6.14
N TRP A 523 -38.88 0.05 6.93
CA TRP A 523 -40.14 0.49 7.55
C TRP A 523 -40.51 1.94 7.21
N GLY A 524 -39.83 2.52 6.21
CA GLY A 524 -40.00 3.88 5.71
C GLY A 524 -38.90 4.24 4.70
N TYR A 525 -39.06 5.35 4.00
CA TYR A 525 -38.05 5.90 3.06
C TYR A 525 -37.95 7.41 3.25
N SER A 526 -37.63 7.83 4.47
CA SER A 526 -37.69 9.25 4.85
C SER A 526 -36.35 9.97 4.75
N VAL A 527 -35.26 9.32 5.13
CA VAL A 527 -33.92 9.94 5.14
C VAL A 527 -33.24 9.76 3.79
N TYR A 528 -33.53 8.65 3.10
CA TYR A 528 -33.02 8.30 1.79
C TYR A 528 -34.20 8.10 0.81
N PRO A 529 -34.57 9.13 0.03
CA PRO A 529 -35.85 9.18 -0.68
C PRO A 529 -35.93 8.26 -1.92
N GLU A 530 -34.80 7.87 -2.50
CA GLU A 530 -34.74 6.98 -3.67
C GLU A 530 -34.78 5.49 -3.28
N VAL A 531 -34.74 5.14 -1.98
CA VAL A 531 -34.78 3.74 -1.50
C VAL A 531 -36.01 2.98 -1.95
N GLN A 532 -37.14 3.66 -2.11
CA GLN A 532 -38.37 3.09 -2.68
C GLN A 532 -38.15 2.47 -4.08
N TRP A 533 -37.12 2.89 -4.83
CA TRP A 533 -36.79 2.29 -6.13
C TRP A 533 -35.87 1.06 -5.97
N PHE A 534 -35.27 0.90 -4.78
CA PHE A 534 -34.35 -0.19 -4.46
C PHE A 534 -35.13 -1.39 -3.91
N LEU A 535 -36.13 -1.14 -3.06
CA LEU A 535 -36.86 -2.15 -2.32
C LEU A 535 -38.35 -2.06 -2.65
N SER A 536 -38.93 -3.17 -3.13
CA SER A 536 -40.37 -3.26 -3.41
C SER A 536 -41.18 -3.82 -2.23
N GLU A 537 -40.52 -4.41 -1.24
CA GLU A 537 -41.15 -5.10 -0.11
C GLU A 537 -40.48 -4.72 1.23
N ASN A 538 -41.25 -4.79 2.32
CA ASN A 538 -40.78 -4.41 3.66
C ASN A 538 -39.74 -5.38 4.24
N HIS A 539 -39.73 -6.63 3.79
CA HIS A 539 -38.79 -7.67 4.23
C HIS A 539 -38.37 -8.49 3.03
N MET A 540 -37.07 -8.53 2.74
CA MET A 540 -36.52 -9.34 1.65
C MET A 540 -35.43 -10.26 2.18
N GLU A 541 -35.39 -11.47 1.66
CA GLU A 541 -34.39 -12.47 2.03
C GLU A 541 -33.05 -12.17 1.36
N LEU A 542 -31.97 -12.29 2.13
CA LEU A 542 -30.60 -12.09 1.68
C LEU A 542 -29.96 -13.43 1.30
N GLU A 543 -29.29 -13.45 0.15
CA GLU A 543 -28.37 -14.52 -0.22
C GLU A 543 -27.07 -14.39 0.58
N ASP A 544 -26.49 -13.18 0.63
CA ASP A 544 -25.26 -12.86 1.37
C ASP A 544 -25.16 -11.34 1.63
N TYR A 545 -24.28 -10.93 2.54
CA TYR A 545 -23.85 -9.53 2.64
C TYR A 545 -22.40 -9.38 3.12
N GLU A 546 -21.74 -8.34 2.62
CA GLU A 546 -20.36 -7.99 2.89
C GLU A 546 -20.25 -6.58 3.48
N VAL A 547 -19.24 -6.36 4.32
CA VAL A 547 -18.90 -5.05 4.88
C VAL A 547 -17.40 -4.82 4.70
N PHE A 548 -17.05 -3.67 4.12
CA PHE A 548 -15.67 -3.24 3.88
C PHE A 548 -15.35 -2.00 4.70
N SER A 549 -14.16 -1.92 5.29
CA SER A 549 -13.61 -0.62 5.73
C SER A 549 -13.18 0.18 4.50
N VAL A 550 -13.28 1.50 4.61
CA VAL A 550 -12.86 2.44 3.56
C VAL A 550 -11.81 3.38 4.14
N GLU A 551 -10.59 3.28 3.65
CA GLU A 551 -9.46 4.13 4.02
C GLU A 551 -9.06 4.98 2.82
N ARG A 552 -8.94 6.31 2.99
CA ARG A 552 -8.45 7.18 1.91
C ARG A 552 -6.93 7.04 1.80
N ASP A 553 -6.42 6.79 0.60
CA ASP A 553 -4.98 6.81 0.34
C ASP A 553 -4.55 8.24 0.04
N GLU A 554 -3.82 8.85 0.98
CA GLU A 554 -3.34 10.23 0.87
C GLU A 554 -2.22 10.38 -0.18
N ASN A 555 -1.62 9.28 -0.67
CA ASN A 555 -0.52 9.32 -1.63
C ASN A 555 -0.99 9.25 -3.10
N VAL A 556 -2.29 9.09 -3.35
CA VAL A 556 -2.86 9.15 -4.70
C VAL A 556 -3.13 10.62 -5.02
N GLU A 557 -2.15 11.29 -5.65
CA GLU A 557 -2.35 12.61 -6.23
C GLU A 557 -3.38 12.51 -7.37
N ILE A 558 -4.56 13.08 -7.15
CA ILE A 558 -5.54 13.29 -8.20
C ILE A 558 -5.10 14.57 -8.92
N CYS A 559 -4.51 14.43 -10.10
CA CYS A 559 -4.36 15.57 -11.02
C CYS A 559 -5.76 15.95 -11.51
N ASP A 560 -6.45 16.81 -10.76
CA ASP A 560 -7.71 17.40 -11.18
C ASP A 560 -7.39 18.60 -12.10
N GLU A 561 -7.29 18.35 -13.40
CA GLU A 561 -7.24 19.43 -14.42
C GLU A 561 -8.50 20.33 -14.31
N ASP A 562 -9.64 19.76 -13.91
CA ASP A 562 -10.91 20.47 -13.73
C ASP A 562 -10.95 21.42 -12.51
N GLU A 563 -10.11 21.21 -11.47
CA GLU A 563 -10.05 22.12 -10.31
C GLU A 563 -9.12 23.33 -10.56
N VAL A 564 -8.26 23.26 -11.57
CA VAL A 564 -7.39 24.38 -11.97
C VAL A 564 -8.21 25.43 -12.72
N GLU A 565 -9.05 25.03 -13.68
CA GLU A 565 -9.94 25.96 -14.40
C GLU A 565 -10.95 26.63 -13.45
N GLU A 566 -11.55 25.89 -12.51
CA GLU A 566 -12.48 26.47 -11.52
C GLU A 566 -11.81 27.37 -10.46
N ARG A 567 -10.49 27.30 -10.31
CA ARG A 567 -9.70 28.22 -9.46
C ARG A 567 -9.26 29.44 -10.24
N GLU A 568 -8.80 29.25 -11.48
CA GLU A 568 -8.40 30.35 -12.37
C GLU A 568 -9.61 31.25 -12.70
N GLU A 569 -10.80 30.69 -12.96
CA GLU A 569 -12.01 31.50 -13.17
C GLU A 569 -12.46 32.25 -11.90
N LYS A 570 -12.25 31.68 -10.71
CA LYS A 570 -12.60 32.35 -9.43
C LYS A 570 -11.56 33.38 -9.00
N GLU A 571 -10.29 33.21 -9.40
CA GLU A 571 -9.24 34.20 -9.19
C GLU A 571 -9.43 35.38 -10.14
N GLU A 572 -9.75 35.15 -11.43
CA GLU A 572 -10.09 36.22 -12.38
C GLU A 572 -11.35 37.01 -11.94
N GLU A 573 -12.40 36.34 -11.46
CA GLU A 573 -13.61 37.03 -10.96
C GLU A 573 -13.41 37.82 -9.64
N ASN A 574 -12.36 37.52 -8.87
CA ASN A 574 -12.01 38.25 -7.65
C ASN A 574 -11.07 39.41 -7.97
N ASP A 575 -10.14 39.23 -8.91
CA ASP A 575 -9.25 40.28 -9.38
C ASP A 575 -10.04 41.40 -10.10
N GLU A 576 -11.04 41.07 -10.91
CA GLU A 576 -11.94 42.07 -11.53
C GLU A 576 -12.79 42.84 -10.50
N LYS A 577 -13.18 42.20 -9.39
CA LYS A 577 -13.91 42.87 -8.29
C LYS A 577 -13.00 43.78 -7.47
N GLU A 578 -11.75 43.37 -7.22
CA GLU A 578 -10.76 44.20 -6.54
C GLU A 578 -10.29 45.39 -7.40
N GLU A 579 -10.20 45.26 -8.72
CA GLU A 579 -9.90 46.39 -9.61
C GLU A 579 -11.07 47.39 -9.66
N GLY A 580 -12.31 46.89 -9.69
CA GLY A 580 -13.51 47.75 -9.62
C GLY A 580 -13.61 48.55 -8.31
N GLU A 581 -13.29 47.95 -7.16
CA GLU A 581 -13.29 48.65 -5.87
C GLU A 581 -12.14 49.68 -5.75
N LYS A 582 -10.97 49.41 -6.34
CA LYS A 582 -9.83 50.35 -6.36
C LYS A 582 -10.06 51.56 -7.27
N ASP A 583 -10.78 51.38 -8.37
CA ASP A 583 -11.16 52.48 -9.26
C ASP A 583 -12.26 53.38 -8.64
N GLU A 584 -13.23 52.79 -7.93
CA GLU A 584 -14.22 53.57 -7.15
C GLU A 584 -13.56 54.37 -6.01
N GLU A 585 -12.53 53.82 -5.35
CA GLU A 585 -11.80 54.50 -4.27
C GLU A 585 -10.93 55.66 -4.80
N LYS A 586 -10.34 55.51 -6.00
CA LYS A 586 -9.62 56.58 -6.71
C LYS A 586 -10.52 57.72 -7.15
N ASP A 587 -11.69 57.40 -7.71
CA ASP A 587 -12.67 58.41 -8.13
C ASP A 587 -13.20 59.19 -6.92
N GLU A 588 -13.39 58.53 -5.77
CA GLU A 588 -13.72 59.19 -4.51
C GLU A 588 -12.59 60.10 -3.99
N GLU A 589 -11.32 59.71 -4.14
CA GLU A 589 -10.17 60.54 -3.74
C GLU A 589 -9.99 61.76 -4.66
N GLU A 590 -10.16 61.63 -5.98
CA GLU A 590 -10.14 62.77 -6.91
C GLU A 590 -11.27 63.76 -6.61
N LEU A 591 -12.48 63.27 -6.31
CA LEU A 591 -13.61 64.12 -5.90
C LEU A 591 -13.39 64.81 -4.55
N LYS A 592 -12.62 64.20 -3.64
CA LYS A 592 -12.21 64.82 -2.36
C LYS A 592 -11.14 65.89 -2.61
N GLN A 593 -10.18 65.64 -3.50
CA GLN A 593 -9.12 66.58 -3.83
C GLN A 593 -9.65 67.81 -4.59
N GLU A 594 -10.60 67.63 -5.51
CA GLU A 594 -11.26 68.76 -6.20
C GLU A 594 -12.04 69.65 -5.22
N ARG A 595 -12.71 69.07 -4.20
CA ARG A 595 -13.38 69.84 -3.14
C ARG A 595 -12.40 70.62 -2.26
N ILE A 596 -11.21 70.07 -2.02
CA ILE A 596 -10.14 70.74 -1.26
C ILE A 596 -9.58 71.91 -2.08
N ASP A 597 -9.35 71.72 -3.37
CA ASP A 597 -8.85 72.77 -4.27
C ASP A 597 -9.89 73.88 -4.50
N GLU A 598 -11.18 73.56 -4.53
CA GLU A 598 -12.26 74.54 -4.61
C GLU A 598 -12.41 75.36 -3.31
N ASN A 599 -12.18 74.74 -2.15
CA ASN A 599 -12.13 75.44 -0.87
C ASN A 599 -10.88 76.34 -0.74
N CYS A 600 -9.73 75.90 -1.24
CA CYS A 600 -8.52 76.73 -1.31
C CYS A 600 -8.67 77.94 -2.24
N ARG A 601 -9.53 77.85 -3.28
CA ARG A 601 -9.88 79.00 -4.13
C ARG A 601 -10.85 79.98 -3.46
N LYS A 602 -11.64 79.53 -2.48
CA LYS A 602 -12.59 80.37 -1.73
C LYS A 602 -11.94 81.11 -0.55
N GLU A 603 -10.81 80.61 -0.04
CA GLU A 603 -10.04 81.23 1.06
C GLU A 603 -8.68 81.76 0.58
N GLY A 604 -8.72 82.72 -0.35
CA GLY A 604 -7.51 83.32 -0.95
C GLY A 604 -7.60 84.84 -1.10
N GLY A 605 -7.94 85.55 -0.03
CA GLY A 605 -7.84 87.00 0.07
C GLY A 605 -6.89 87.41 1.20
N GLU A 606 -5.79 88.07 0.80
CA GLU A 606 -4.89 88.92 1.59
C GLU A 606 -3.60 88.33 2.20
N SER A 607 -2.50 88.76 1.56
CA SER A 607 -1.13 88.96 2.08
C SER A 607 -0.31 87.69 2.38
N GLY A 608 0.93 87.51 1.91
CA GLY A 608 1.89 88.48 1.42
C GLY A 608 3.22 88.32 2.14
N LYS A 609 3.92 87.21 1.86
CA LYS A 609 5.37 86.97 2.02
C LYS A 609 5.95 86.83 3.45
N GLU A 610 6.14 85.58 3.87
CA GLU A 610 7.43 85.07 4.35
C GLU A 610 7.52 83.56 4.05
N LYS A 611 7.98 83.24 2.83
CA LYS A 611 8.37 81.90 2.39
C LYS A 611 9.88 81.93 2.22
N GLU A 612 10.62 81.24 3.09
CA GLU A 612 11.92 80.59 2.79
C GLU A 612 12.53 80.07 4.11
N LYS A 613 12.02 78.92 4.58
CA LYS A 613 12.67 77.97 5.49
C LYS A 613 11.62 76.94 5.92
N THR A 614 11.42 75.91 5.10
CA THR A 614 10.79 74.59 5.43
C THR A 614 10.37 73.85 4.15
N LYS A 615 11.22 73.87 3.10
CA LYS A 615 11.05 73.03 1.90
C LYS A 615 12.13 71.96 1.71
N GLU A 616 13.08 71.84 2.65
CA GLU A 616 14.16 70.85 2.60
C GLU A 616 14.12 69.78 3.71
N GLU A 617 13.07 69.74 4.55
CA GLU A 617 12.94 68.70 5.62
C GLU A 617 11.80 67.69 5.41
N VAL A 618 11.08 67.75 4.28
CA VAL A 618 9.98 66.81 3.99
C VAL A 618 10.31 65.83 2.84
N ILE A 619 11.33 66.10 2.03
CA ILE A 619 11.73 65.21 0.92
C ILE A 619 12.75 64.13 1.37
N SER A 620 13.26 64.17 2.61
CA SER A 620 14.23 63.17 3.12
C SER A 620 13.63 62.07 4.01
N ARG A 621 12.30 61.90 4.03
CA ARG A 621 11.63 60.86 4.83
C ARG A 621 10.85 59.81 4.04
N GLU A 622 10.66 60.00 2.74
CA GLU A 622 9.96 59.02 1.87
C GLU A 622 10.92 58.10 1.08
N ASP A 623 12.20 58.48 0.93
CA ASP A 623 13.21 57.65 0.25
C ASP A 623 13.87 56.56 1.14
N ASN A 624 13.48 56.45 2.41
CA ASN A 624 14.05 55.47 3.35
C ASN A 624 13.15 54.27 3.68
N VAL A 625 11.93 54.22 3.13
CA VAL A 625 11.02 53.07 3.31
C VAL A 625 11.08 52.10 2.12
N SER A 626 11.43 52.57 0.92
CA SER A 626 11.53 51.73 -0.29
C SER A 626 12.87 51.00 -0.47
N ARG A 627 13.86 51.18 0.42
CA ARG A 627 15.15 50.46 0.38
C ARG A 627 15.31 49.33 1.40
N GLN A 628 14.34 49.11 2.28
CA GLN A 628 14.37 47.99 3.25
C GLN A 628 13.51 46.79 2.87
N HIS A 629 12.84 46.80 1.71
CA HIS A 629 12.05 45.67 1.22
C HIS A 629 12.70 44.84 0.09
N TYR A 630 13.92 45.19 -0.35
CA TYR A 630 14.63 44.48 -1.44
C TYR A 630 15.90 43.72 -1.01
N GLU A 631 16.14 43.51 0.29
CA GLU A 631 17.34 42.81 0.79
C GLU A 631 17.08 41.58 1.69
N ILE A 632 15.86 41.03 1.71
CA ILE A 632 15.54 39.84 2.55
C ILE A 632 15.21 38.56 1.73
N GLU A 633 15.18 38.61 0.39
CA GLU A 633 14.93 37.42 -0.46
C GLU A 633 16.16 36.83 -1.17
N SER A 634 17.38 37.11 -0.73
CA SER A 634 18.61 36.56 -1.36
C SER A 634 19.44 35.60 -0.49
N VAL A 635 18.91 35.09 0.63
CA VAL A 635 19.69 34.24 1.58
C VAL A 635 19.23 32.77 1.70
N TYR A 636 18.24 32.30 0.94
CA TYR A 636 17.87 30.87 0.91
C TYR A 636 18.08 30.20 -0.45
N LYS A 637 19.33 30.24 -0.96
CA LYS A 637 19.86 29.28 -1.95
C LYS A 637 21.39 29.17 -1.76
N ARG A 638 21.82 28.37 -0.79
CA ARG A 638 23.12 27.66 -0.70
C ARG A 638 23.24 27.00 0.68
N ASP A 639 22.89 25.72 0.75
CA ASP A 639 23.71 24.61 1.30
C ASP A 639 22.96 23.29 1.14
#